data_AF-A0A2T2X898-F1
#
_entry.id   AF-A0A2T2X898-F1
#
_cell.length_a   1.000
_cell.length_b   1.000
_cell.length_c   1.000
_cell.angle_alpha   90.00
_cell.angle_beta   90.00
_cell.angle_gamma   90.00
#
_symmetry.space_group_name_H-M   'P 1'
#
loop_
_entity.id
_entity.type
_entity.pdbx_description
1 polymer ?
#
loop_
_entity_poly.entity_id
_entity_poly.type
_entity_poly.pdbx_seq_one_letter_code
_entity_poly.pdbx_strand_id
1 'polypeptide(L)'
;MTDVPTFSPIAIVGQGLILPGAHTPEELWTALSHGRDLLSVPSDNPAHRLRQAGEHARSTGRGGYVRNFADIFDPTGYGVEPGTILQSDVQLQWLLYAARQALHQAGYEMGSLTRTGLIVGNLGFPTRSLIHLCEGVWLSHQSPQRLQAWGLRSAAKPFDSSPAPELRFMSGYVIQQAAHALGLGPVAYAVDAACASSLYAIDAACQALSQHRVDMMVAGGINAADPLILHKGFSILQAMSPSGRSRPFHKDADGMVPAEGAAVVVLKRLKDAISDRNPILGVIRGIGLSNDGAEGGRLHPAQNGQIAAMAQAYRIAQWRPDEVSLVECHATGAPRGDATEISSLSHIFHEAKEPIPIGSIKSNLGHLVTAAGAAGLIKVLLAIAHQMRPKTLHSENPHPLLAGSPVRLIAENEPWAPEKIRRAAVSSFGFGGTNAHLLVEEFQPSYHQSLVRHVSSHPVGDRPPVAVVALGISQPTSSLAEPPDVAQVHIATDGLKMPPNDVRKCSGQQALALQATLAAVDMVGALPTHTGVYMGTESDPDVARHVVRVHASEWTYARTAAIDSDTLREWQNAWAPPMDAAEVMGVLPNMPANLINQLLDCQGPGQTVSSGPASGLTALALGVEALQDFRVDAAIVGAVDCGAEPIHQWAMTKRFPNIHGSPADGAVVLILERLEDAARQGHAVLDVLTTPDLAGAMIEDVDTITWYATAGLRRWLGKSAALNREMQSKSVPDSRLQSSGIAVEIHLPPVRLPSMPAATACETDQVVALPPAVLPAISLPHSDAFHPALPKAEHPGSVAAVFLGAAQAHQQFLRTAYQQHQQFLKTVALLQDHLPDSRITRRATDPSKPAPEPNATKWLPTCIWPNRNGQFGHRFSPVWPLIIPQNGH
;
A
#
# COMPACT_ATOMS: atom_id res chain seq x y z
N MET A 1 11.27 26.59 -26.48
CA MET A 1 10.45 25.97 -25.41
C MET A 1 9.57 24.96 -26.11
N THR A 2 10.01 23.71 -26.09
CA THR A 2 9.41 22.55 -26.74
C THR A 2 8.07 22.22 -26.12
N ASP A 3 7.14 21.74 -26.94
CA ASP A 3 5.77 21.35 -26.59
C ASP A 3 5.72 20.57 -25.27
N VAL A 4 5.28 21.23 -24.20
CA VAL A 4 4.90 20.54 -22.96
C VAL A 4 3.65 19.72 -23.30
N PRO A 5 3.66 18.39 -23.13
CA PRO A 5 2.47 17.59 -23.34
C PRO A 5 1.33 18.15 -22.47
N THR A 6 0.26 18.62 -23.10
CA THR A 6 -0.91 19.13 -22.39
C THR A 6 -1.64 17.97 -21.73
N PHE A 7 -1.84 18.04 -20.41
CA PHE A 7 -2.61 17.05 -19.67
C PHE A 7 -4.04 16.98 -20.22
N SER A 8 -4.45 15.78 -20.65
CA SER A 8 -5.81 15.55 -21.12
C SER A 8 -6.78 15.70 -19.94
N PRO A 9 -7.80 16.57 -20.01
CA PRO A 9 -8.73 16.77 -18.91
C PRO A 9 -9.40 15.46 -18.48
N ILE A 10 -9.44 15.21 -17.16
CA ILE A 10 -10.02 14.00 -16.57
C ILE A 10 -11.25 14.39 -15.77
N ALA A 11 -12.40 13.80 -16.09
CA ALA A 11 -13.64 13.98 -15.36
C ALA A 11 -13.64 13.10 -14.11
N ILE A 12 -14.08 13.67 -12.99
CA ILE A 12 -14.47 12.93 -11.79
C ILE A 12 -15.96 12.65 -11.91
N VAL A 13 -16.32 11.38 -12.07
CA VAL A 13 -17.70 10.95 -12.36
C VAL A 13 -18.41 10.31 -11.17
N GLY A 14 -17.70 10.03 -10.08
CA GLY A 14 -18.27 9.51 -8.85
C GLY A 14 -17.31 9.68 -7.68
N GLN A 15 -17.84 9.67 -6.46
CA GLN A 15 -17.07 9.75 -5.23
C GLN A 15 -17.70 8.87 -4.14
N GLY A 16 -16.88 8.32 -3.27
CA GLY A 16 -17.32 7.49 -2.16
C GLY A 16 -16.30 7.50 -1.04
N LEU A 17 -16.79 7.33 0.19
CA LEU A 17 -15.94 7.48 1.38
C LEU A 17 -16.47 6.68 2.58
N ILE A 18 -15.61 6.52 3.56
CA ILE A 18 -15.94 6.13 4.93
C ILE A 18 -14.96 6.86 5.85
N LEU A 19 -15.43 7.90 6.53
CA LEU A 19 -14.62 8.82 7.32
C LEU A 19 -15.19 8.97 8.74
N PRO A 20 -14.43 9.56 9.69
CA PRO A 20 -14.92 9.82 11.03
C PRO A 20 -16.18 10.69 11.00
N GLY A 21 -17.30 10.14 11.50
CA GLY A 21 -18.58 10.85 11.57
C GLY A 21 -19.29 11.09 10.23
N ALA A 22 -18.82 10.49 9.12
CA ALA A 22 -19.46 10.58 7.82
C ALA A 22 -19.15 9.33 6.98
N HIS A 23 -20.19 8.57 6.62
CA HIS A 23 -20.09 7.34 5.84
C HIS A 23 -20.53 7.54 4.38
N THR A 24 -21.06 8.73 4.05
CA THR A 24 -21.37 9.16 2.67
C THR A 24 -20.87 10.60 2.41
N PRO A 25 -20.70 11.00 1.13
CA PRO A 25 -20.37 12.38 0.79
C PRO A 25 -21.37 13.42 1.31
N GLU A 26 -22.66 13.09 1.35
CA GLU A 26 -23.73 13.97 1.85
C GLU A 26 -23.66 14.16 3.37
N GLU A 27 -23.33 13.10 4.11
CA GLU A 27 -23.08 13.19 5.56
C GLU A 27 -21.84 14.03 5.87
N LEU A 28 -20.78 13.88 5.05
CA LEU A 28 -19.59 14.71 5.15
C LEU A 28 -19.95 16.17 4.90
N TRP A 29 -20.66 16.48 3.81
CA TRP A 29 -21.08 17.84 3.51
C TRP A 29 -21.88 18.46 4.67
N THR A 30 -22.86 17.72 5.18
CA THR A 30 -23.67 18.15 6.32
C THR A 30 -22.79 18.46 7.54
N ALA A 31 -21.75 17.67 7.79
CA ALA A 31 -20.82 17.95 8.88
C ALA A 31 -20.00 19.23 8.65
N LEU A 32 -19.46 19.40 7.44
CA LEU A 32 -18.62 20.53 7.08
C LEU A 32 -19.40 21.85 7.06
N SER A 33 -20.61 21.85 6.47
CA SER A 33 -21.46 23.04 6.38
C SER A 33 -21.93 23.53 7.75
N HIS A 34 -22.08 22.64 8.73
CA HIS A 34 -22.40 23.00 10.12
C HIS A 34 -21.16 23.26 10.98
N GLY A 35 -19.95 23.14 10.43
CA GLY A 35 -18.71 23.34 11.17
C GLY A 35 -18.52 22.36 12.33
N ARG A 36 -18.89 21.08 12.15
CA ARG A 36 -18.75 20.05 13.20
C ARG A 36 -17.30 19.58 13.35
N ASP A 37 -16.84 19.47 14.59
CA ASP A 37 -15.62 18.76 14.99
C ASP A 37 -15.98 17.28 15.17
N LEU A 38 -15.37 16.43 14.35
CA LEU A 38 -15.62 14.98 14.26
C LEU A 38 -14.54 14.16 15.01
N LEU A 39 -13.63 14.83 15.71
CA LEU A 39 -12.63 14.18 16.55
C LEU A 39 -13.26 13.62 17.83
N SER A 40 -12.86 12.41 18.19
CA SER A 40 -13.39 11.69 19.35
C SER A 40 -12.28 10.90 20.07
N VAL A 41 -12.61 10.26 21.18
CA VAL A 41 -11.73 9.30 21.88
C VAL A 41 -12.38 7.92 21.78
N PRO A 42 -11.68 6.88 21.30
CA PRO A 42 -12.24 5.54 21.18
C PRO A 42 -12.21 4.85 22.56
N SER A 43 -13.05 3.84 22.75
CA SER A 43 -13.03 3.03 23.98
C SER A 43 -11.68 2.31 24.14
N ASP A 44 -11.17 1.73 23.05
CA ASP A 44 -9.84 1.15 22.94
C ASP A 44 -8.80 2.25 22.63
N ASN A 45 -8.48 3.08 23.62
CA ASN A 45 -7.62 4.26 23.42
C ASN A 45 -6.13 3.86 23.22
N PRO A 46 -5.54 4.09 22.03
CA PRO A 46 -4.16 3.70 21.74
C PRO A 46 -3.13 4.41 22.62
N ALA A 47 -3.36 5.68 22.96
CA ALA A 47 -2.45 6.43 23.84
C ALA A 47 -2.47 5.88 25.28
N HIS A 48 -3.62 5.39 25.74
CA HIS A 48 -3.71 4.73 27.04
C HIS A 48 -2.96 3.40 27.04
N ARG A 49 -3.15 2.55 26.01
CA ARG A 49 -2.45 1.27 25.87
C ARG A 49 -0.93 1.43 25.81
N LEU A 50 -0.45 2.42 25.05
CA LEU A 50 0.98 2.75 25.01
C LEU A 50 1.50 3.14 26.41
N ARG A 51 0.79 4.00 27.16
CA ARG A 51 1.20 4.37 28.53
C ARG A 51 1.20 3.17 29.48
N GLN A 52 0.19 2.30 29.40
CA GLN A 52 0.14 1.08 30.20
C GLN A 52 1.30 0.13 29.89
N ALA A 53 1.71 0.06 28.62
CA ALA A 53 2.88 -0.69 28.18
C ALA A 53 4.22 -0.02 28.51
N GLY A 54 4.23 1.15 29.18
CA GLY A 54 5.44 1.92 29.46
C GLY A 54 6.10 2.54 28.22
N GLU A 55 5.34 2.68 27.13
CA GLU A 55 5.79 3.25 25.86
C GLU A 55 5.54 4.77 25.80
N HIS A 56 6.29 5.46 24.96
CA HIS A 56 6.11 6.88 24.75
C HIS A 56 4.79 7.17 24.03
N ALA A 57 3.94 8.00 24.64
CA ALA A 57 2.69 8.47 24.05
C ALA A 57 2.51 9.96 24.33
N ARG A 58 2.50 10.77 23.27
CA ARG A 58 2.31 12.23 23.34
C ARG A 58 0.85 12.64 23.26
N SER A 59 0.00 11.81 22.65
CA SER A 59 -1.42 12.10 22.42
C SER A 59 -2.32 11.87 23.65
N THR A 60 -3.43 12.60 23.71
CA THR A 60 -4.55 12.38 24.63
C THR A 60 -5.39 11.14 24.25
N GLY A 61 -5.15 10.57 23.05
CA GLY A 61 -5.99 9.54 22.44
C GLY A 61 -7.13 10.09 21.60
N ARG A 62 -7.33 11.41 21.60
CA ARG A 62 -8.27 12.08 20.71
C ARG A 62 -7.78 11.98 19.25
N GLY A 63 -8.69 11.64 18.34
CA GLY A 63 -8.41 11.31 16.94
C GLY A 63 -9.68 11.21 16.10
N GLY A 64 -9.53 11.06 14.79
CA GLY A 64 -10.64 10.75 13.89
C GLY A 64 -10.81 9.24 13.76
N TYR A 65 -11.92 8.69 14.26
CA TYR A 65 -12.18 7.25 14.24
C TYR A 65 -13.46 6.92 13.49
N VAL A 66 -13.40 5.93 12.60
CA VAL A 66 -14.57 5.36 11.93
C VAL A 66 -15.30 4.49 12.94
N ARG A 67 -16.61 4.66 13.06
CA ARG A 67 -17.44 3.97 14.07
C ARG A 67 -18.65 3.34 13.43
N ASN A 68 -19.18 2.29 14.06
CA ASN A 68 -20.43 1.64 13.66
C ASN A 68 -20.42 1.14 12.20
N PHE A 69 -19.24 0.87 11.61
CA PHE A 69 -19.13 0.38 10.24
C PHE A 69 -19.80 -0.99 10.06
N ALA A 70 -19.67 -1.87 11.06
CA ALA A 70 -20.31 -3.19 11.04
C ALA A 70 -21.85 -3.11 10.95
N ASP A 71 -22.46 -2.01 11.39
CA ASP A 71 -23.92 -1.83 11.37
C ASP A 71 -24.44 -1.43 9.98
N ILE A 72 -23.56 -0.94 9.10
CA ILE A 72 -23.91 -0.38 7.79
C ILE A 72 -23.32 -1.14 6.60
N PHE A 73 -22.35 -2.02 6.83
CA PHE A 73 -21.66 -2.72 5.76
C PHE A 73 -22.47 -3.92 5.26
N ASP A 74 -22.85 -3.89 3.98
CA ASP A 74 -23.45 -5.03 3.29
C ASP A 74 -22.39 -5.78 2.46
N PRO A 75 -21.99 -7.00 2.88
CA PRO A 75 -20.99 -7.81 2.16
C PRO A 75 -21.58 -8.57 0.96
N THR A 76 -22.86 -8.42 0.64
CA THR A 76 -23.50 -9.12 -0.50
C THR A 76 -23.33 -8.34 -1.80
N GLY A 77 -23.53 -8.99 -2.96
CA GLY A 77 -23.50 -8.33 -4.28
C GLY A 77 -22.12 -8.07 -4.89
N TYR A 78 -21.04 -8.47 -4.21
CA TYR A 78 -19.69 -8.51 -4.80
C TYR A 78 -19.45 -9.83 -5.55
N GLY A 79 -18.41 -9.87 -6.39
CA GLY A 79 -17.96 -11.07 -7.12
C GLY A 79 -17.34 -12.17 -6.25
N VAL A 80 -17.30 -11.99 -4.93
CA VAL A 80 -16.76 -12.94 -3.95
C VAL A 80 -17.78 -13.23 -2.85
N GLU A 81 -17.63 -14.37 -2.18
CA GLU A 81 -18.56 -14.85 -1.16
C GLU A 81 -18.56 -13.92 0.09
N PRO A 82 -19.74 -13.56 0.64
CA PRO A 82 -19.83 -12.60 1.75
C PRO A 82 -19.02 -12.97 3.01
N GLY A 83 -18.99 -14.25 3.39
CA GLY A 83 -18.19 -14.74 4.51
C GLY A 83 -16.69 -14.50 4.32
N THR A 84 -16.19 -14.62 3.09
CA THR A 84 -14.81 -14.31 2.73
C THR A 84 -14.49 -12.82 2.96
N ILE A 85 -15.41 -11.92 2.61
CA ILE A 85 -15.24 -10.48 2.85
C ILE A 85 -15.26 -10.17 4.34
N LEU A 86 -16.20 -10.74 5.09
CA LEU A 86 -16.32 -10.50 6.53
C LEU A 86 -15.11 -11.00 7.33
N GLN A 87 -14.40 -12.01 6.82
CA GLN A 87 -13.17 -12.53 7.41
C GLN A 87 -11.90 -11.81 6.92
N SER A 88 -12.03 -10.93 5.93
CA SER A 88 -10.92 -10.17 5.37
C SER A 88 -10.56 -8.95 6.24
N ASP A 89 -9.41 -8.35 5.96
CA ASP A 89 -8.96 -7.13 6.62
C ASP A 89 -9.97 -5.98 6.46
N VAL A 90 -10.10 -5.13 7.49
CA VAL A 90 -10.99 -3.97 7.46
C VAL A 90 -10.67 -3.02 6.31
N GLN A 91 -9.40 -2.97 5.86
CA GLN A 91 -9.01 -2.20 4.68
C GLN A 91 -9.79 -2.63 3.43
N LEU A 92 -9.92 -3.94 3.21
CA LEU A 92 -10.69 -4.45 2.07
C LEU A 92 -12.16 -4.03 2.19
N GLN A 93 -12.75 -4.19 3.37
CA GLN A 93 -14.15 -3.86 3.61
C GLN A 93 -14.45 -2.37 3.39
N TRP A 94 -13.62 -1.47 3.93
CA TRP A 94 -13.75 -0.02 3.73
C TRP A 94 -13.55 0.39 2.28
N LEU A 95 -12.57 -0.19 1.60
CA LEU A 95 -12.32 0.09 0.19
C LEU A 95 -13.50 -0.36 -0.69
N LEU A 96 -14.02 -1.58 -0.46
CA LEU A 96 -15.19 -2.09 -1.16
C LEU A 96 -16.42 -1.20 -0.94
N TYR A 97 -16.67 -0.80 0.30
CA TYR A 97 -17.77 0.10 0.65
C TYR A 97 -17.66 1.46 -0.07
N ALA A 98 -16.49 2.10 0.00
CA ALA A 98 -16.27 3.40 -0.64
C ALA A 98 -16.30 3.31 -2.18
N ALA A 99 -15.70 2.27 -2.77
CA ALA A 99 -15.68 2.05 -4.21
C ALA A 99 -17.07 1.75 -4.77
N ARG A 100 -17.88 0.93 -4.08
CA ARG A 100 -19.28 0.67 -4.46
C ARG A 100 -20.07 1.97 -4.50
N GLN A 101 -19.98 2.80 -3.45
CA GLN A 101 -20.66 4.09 -3.43
C GLN A 101 -20.27 4.96 -4.63
N ALA A 102 -18.97 5.05 -4.92
CA ALA A 102 -18.45 5.87 -6.00
C ALA A 102 -18.88 5.37 -7.39
N LEU A 103 -18.84 4.04 -7.60
CA LEU A 103 -19.29 3.40 -8.86
C LEU A 103 -20.79 3.57 -9.07
N HIS A 104 -21.59 3.36 -8.02
CA HIS A 104 -23.04 3.57 -8.09
C HIS A 104 -23.38 5.03 -8.42
N GLN A 105 -22.70 6.00 -7.79
CA GLN A 105 -22.90 7.42 -8.12
C GLN A 105 -22.50 7.74 -9.57
N ALA A 106 -21.48 7.07 -10.10
CA ALA A 106 -21.06 7.20 -11.50
C ALA A 106 -22.02 6.53 -12.51
N GLY A 107 -23.01 5.77 -12.02
CA GLY A 107 -24.01 5.06 -12.83
C GLY A 107 -23.54 3.68 -13.32
N TYR A 108 -22.60 3.04 -12.63
CA TYR A 108 -22.06 1.74 -12.99
C TYR A 108 -22.41 0.65 -11.98
N GLU A 109 -22.82 -0.51 -12.49
CA GLU A 109 -22.95 -1.75 -11.73
C GLU A 109 -21.62 -2.52 -11.68
N MET A 110 -21.39 -3.25 -10.59
CA MET A 110 -20.20 -4.08 -10.40
C MET A 110 -20.24 -5.32 -11.32
N GLY A 111 -19.08 -5.95 -11.58
CA GLY A 111 -19.02 -7.28 -12.22
C GLY A 111 -18.84 -7.32 -13.74
N SER A 112 -18.79 -6.19 -14.45
CA SER A 112 -18.54 -6.13 -15.91
C SER A 112 -17.63 -4.96 -16.33
N LEU A 113 -16.71 -4.57 -15.44
CA LEU A 113 -15.88 -3.38 -15.58
C LEU A 113 -14.44 -3.73 -15.96
N THR A 114 -14.25 -4.64 -16.93
CA THR A 114 -12.95 -5.25 -17.28
C THR A 114 -11.90 -4.28 -17.79
N ARG A 115 -12.30 -3.09 -18.27
CA ARG A 115 -11.41 -1.98 -18.65
C ARG A 115 -11.34 -0.87 -17.59
N THR A 116 -11.62 -1.20 -16.34
CA THR A 116 -11.50 -0.30 -15.18
C THR A 116 -10.33 -0.71 -14.32
N GLY A 117 -9.46 0.21 -13.91
CA GLY A 117 -8.42 -0.06 -12.93
C GLY A 117 -8.75 0.47 -11.53
N LEU A 118 -7.92 0.10 -10.55
CA LEU A 118 -8.01 0.51 -9.16
C LEU A 118 -6.62 0.85 -8.60
N ILE A 119 -6.35 2.11 -8.30
CA ILE A 119 -5.08 2.53 -7.68
C ILE A 119 -5.37 3.26 -6.38
N VAL A 120 -4.80 2.78 -5.28
CA VAL A 120 -5.12 3.30 -3.95
C VAL A 120 -3.87 3.72 -3.21
N GLY A 121 -3.87 4.93 -2.67
CA GLY A 121 -2.88 5.36 -1.70
C GLY A 121 -3.05 4.56 -0.39
N ASN A 122 -2.09 3.72 -0.04
CA ASN A 122 -2.16 2.86 1.15
C ASN A 122 -0.81 2.84 1.85
N LEU A 123 -0.81 2.95 3.17
CA LEU A 123 0.42 2.98 3.93
C LEU A 123 0.92 1.55 4.08
N GLY A 124 2.18 1.27 3.77
CA GLY A 124 2.75 -0.08 3.82
C GLY A 124 2.83 -0.72 5.21
N PHE A 125 2.22 -0.13 6.24
CA PHE A 125 2.30 -0.62 7.62
C PHE A 125 1.38 -1.82 7.89
N PRO A 126 1.76 -2.71 8.83
CA PRO A 126 0.91 -3.79 9.29
C PRO A 126 -0.42 -3.29 9.88
N THR A 127 -1.52 -3.92 9.48
CA THR A 127 -2.81 -3.81 10.19
C THR A 127 -2.89 -4.82 11.33
N ARG A 128 -3.97 -4.72 12.11
CA ARG A 128 -4.36 -5.72 13.12
C ARG A 128 -4.34 -7.15 12.60
N SER A 129 -4.82 -7.39 11.38
CA SER A 129 -4.90 -8.75 10.82
C SER A 129 -3.51 -9.34 10.54
N LEU A 130 -2.59 -8.55 9.96
CA LEU A 130 -1.20 -8.98 9.77
C LEU A 130 -0.46 -9.10 11.10
N ILE A 131 -0.66 -8.17 12.03
CA ILE A 131 -0.04 -8.23 13.37
C ILE A 131 -0.44 -9.51 14.08
N HIS A 132 -1.74 -9.85 14.13
CA HIS A 132 -2.21 -11.10 14.73
C HIS A 132 -1.67 -12.34 14.03
N LEU A 133 -1.54 -12.30 12.70
CA LEU A 133 -0.95 -13.39 11.93
C LEU A 133 0.54 -13.58 12.29
N CYS A 134 1.34 -12.50 12.27
CA CYS A 134 2.75 -12.53 12.65
C CYS A 134 2.92 -13.03 14.09
N GLU A 135 2.13 -12.49 15.02
CA GLU A 135 2.11 -12.89 16.42
C GLU A 135 1.89 -14.41 16.57
N GLY A 136 0.87 -14.95 15.91
CA GLY A 136 0.58 -16.38 15.93
C GLY A 136 1.71 -17.25 15.37
N VAL A 137 2.32 -16.83 14.25
CA VAL A 137 3.46 -17.55 13.65
C VAL A 137 4.67 -17.51 14.59
N TRP A 138 5.05 -16.36 15.13
CA TRP A 138 6.18 -16.24 16.05
C TRP A 138 5.98 -17.02 17.35
N LEU A 139 4.76 -17.01 17.91
CA LEU A 139 4.41 -17.80 19.09
C LEU A 139 4.43 -19.32 18.82
N SER A 140 4.10 -19.76 17.61
CA SER A 140 4.13 -21.18 17.24
C SER A 140 5.54 -21.79 17.26
N HIS A 141 6.59 -20.97 17.15
CA HIS A 141 7.98 -21.39 17.31
C HIS A 141 8.42 -21.52 18.78
N GLN A 142 7.59 -21.15 19.74
CA GLN A 142 7.88 -21.33 21.17
C GLN A 142 7.50 -22.73 21.66
N SER A 143 8.25 -23.26 22.63
CA SER A 143 7.90 -24.55 23.23
C SER A 143 6.53 -24.51 23.95
N PRO A 144 5.72 -25.58 23.90
CA PRO A 144 4.44 -25.66 24.59
C PRO A 144 4.51 -25.39 26.10
N GLN A 145 5.60 -25.80 26.76
CA GLN A 145 5.88 -25.57 28.17
C GLN A 145 6.06 -24.07 28.45
N ARG A 146 6.78 -23.36 27.58
CA ARG A 146 6.99 -21.91 27.69
C ARG A 146 5.68 -21.16 27.49
N LEU A 147 4.90 -21.50 26.46
CA LEU A 147 3.58 -20.91 26.24
C LEU A 147 2.63 -21.15 27.41
N GLN A 148 2.66 -22.36 28.00
CA GLN A 148 1.92 -22.67 29.23
C GLN A 148 2.39 -21.82 30.41
N ALA A 149 3.70 -21.72 30.60
CA ALA A 149 4.31 -20.97 31.69
C ALA A 149 3.97 -19.49 31.62
N TRP A 150 3.65 -18.94 30.44
CA TRP A 150 3.19 -17.57 30.22
C TRP A 150 1.66 -17.42 30.09
N GLY A 151 0.88 -18.50 30.13
CA GLY A 151 -0.59 -18.45 29.98
C GLY A 151 -1.06 -18.18 28.54
N LEU A 152 -0.17 -18.31 27.56
CA LEU A 152 -0.38 -17.96 26.15
C LEU A 152 -0.86 -19.13 25.29
N ARG A 153 -1.24 -20.28 25.87
CA ARG A 153 -1.65 -21.46 25.08
C ARG A 153 -2.80 -21.17 24.11
N SER A 154 -3.72 -20.29 24.48
CA SER A 154 -4.82 -19.87 23.60
C SER A 154 -4.39 -18.83 22.58
N ALA A 155 -3.46 -17.92 22.91
CA ALA A 155 -2.90 -16.93 22.00
C ALA A 155 -2.00 -17.56 20.92
N ALA A 156 -1.38 -18.70 21.23
CA ALA A 156 -0.58 -19.49 20.30
C ALA A 156 -1.40 -20.39 19.35
N LYS A 157 -2.75 -20.37 19.44
CA LYS A 157 -3.63 -20.94 18.41
C LYS A 157 -4.04 -19.81 17.46
N PRO A 158 -3.36 -19.65 16.32
CA PRO A 158 -3.71 -18.60 15.37
C PRO A 158 -5.02 -19.02 14.70
N PHE A 159 -6.12 -18.38 15.10
CA PHE A 159 -7.49 -18.59 14.61
C PHE A 159 -8.11 -19.98 14.85
N ASP A 160 -9.45 -20.00 14.95
CA ASP A 160 -10.26 -21.23 14.83
C ASP A 160 -10.34 -21.71 13.35
N SER A 161 -10.01 -20.83 12.41
CA SER A 161 -9.87 -21.06 10.96
C SER A 161 -8.52 -20.50 10.45
N SER A 162 -7.60 -21.33 9.94
CA SER A 162 -6.25 -20.90 9.49
C SER A 162 -6.29 -19.56 8.74
N PRO A 163 -5.58 -18.51 9.20
CA PRO A 163 -5.58 -17.21 8.51
C PRO A 163 -5.04 -17.36 7.08
N ALA A 164 -5.57 -16.54 6.18
CA ALA A 164 -5.20 -16.53 4.78
C ALA A 164 -3.70 -16.16 4.62
N PRO A 165 -2.83 -17.04 4.08
CA PRO A 165 -1.41 -16.76 3.86
C PRO A 165 -1.10 -15.48 3.07
N GLU A 166 -2.08 -15.00 2.32
CA GLU A 166 -2.02 -13.80 1.48
C GLU A 166 -1.93 -12.51 2.28
N LEU A 167 -2.33 -12.50 3.56
CA LEU A 167 -2.24 -11.33 4.43
C LEU A 167 -0.81 -10.80 4.59
N ARG A 168 0.22 -11.59 4.24
CA ARG A 168 1.62 -11.12 4.18
C ARG A 168 1.87 -10.01 3.15
N PHE A 169 0.99 -9.85 2.16
CA PHE A 169 1.06 -8.84 1.11
C PHE A 169 -0.04 -7.79 1.26
N MET A 170 -0.39 -7.45 2.49
CA MET A 170 -1.62 -6.70 2.76
C MET A 170 -1.71 -5.31 2.12
N SER A 171 -0.59 -4.71 1.70
CA SER A 171 -0.63 -3.45 0.99
C SER A 171 -1.16 -3.62 -0.43
N GLY A 172 -0.50 -4.43 -1.27
CA GLY A 172 -0.91 -4.64 -2.66
C GLY A 172 -2.08 -5.61 -2.83
N TYR A 173 -2.07 -6.70 -2.06
CA TYR A 173 -3.07 -7.77 -2.19
C TYR A 173 -4.48 -7.30 -1.85
N VAL A 174 -4.65 -6.42 -0.85
CA VAL A 174 -5.96 -5.86 -0.52
C VAL A 174 -6.57 -5.11 -1.70
N ILE A 175 -5.74 -4.41 -2.49
CA ILE A 175 -6.21 -3.67 -3.68
C ILE A 175 -6.59 -4.64 -4.80
N GLN A 176 -5.79 -5.68 -5.03
CA GLN A 176 -6.09 -6.73 -6.01
C GLN A 176 -7.38 -7.49 -5.68
N GLN A 177 -7.58 -7.84 -4.40
CA GLN A 177 -8.81 -8.47 -3.93
C GLN A 177 -10.02 -7.55 -4.08
N ALA A 178 -9.86 -6.26 -3.81
CA ALA A 178 -10.93 -5.28 -4.03
C ALA A 178 -11.29 -5.20 -5.52
N ALA A 179 -10.30 -5.12 -6.42
CA ALA A 179 -10.52 -5.12 -7.86
C ALA A 179 -11.26 -6.38 -8.32
N HIS A 180 -10.84 -7.55 -7.84
CA HIS A 180 -11.49 -8.83 -8.15
C HIS A 180 -12.95 -8.87 -7.65
N ALA A 181 -13.19 -8.51 -6.39
CA ALA A 181 -14.52 -8.49 -5.78
C ALA A 181 -15.47 -7.47 -6.45
N LEU A 182 -14.94 -6.39 -7.03
CA LEU A 182 -15.71 -5.40 -7.78
C LEU A 182 -15.88 -5.76 -9.28
N GLY A 183 -15.16 -6.78 -9.77
CA GLY A 183 -15.15 -7.18 -11.18
C GLY A 183 -14.45 -6.16 -12.09
N LEU A 184 -13.36 -5.56 -11.61
CA LEU A 184 -12.52 -4.61 -12.35
C LEU A 184 -11.44 -5.34 -13.16
N GLY A 185 -10.76 -4.60 -14.04
CA GLY A 185 -9.61 -5.07 -14.81
C GLY A 185 -8.32 -5.21 -14.00
N PRO A 186 -7.22 -5.63 -14.65
CA PRO A 186 -5.99 -6.07 -13.99
C PRO A 186 -5.11 -4.94 -13.44
N VAL A 187 -5.37 -3.68 -13.79
CA VAL A 187 -4.59 -2.54 -13.28
C VAL A 187 -5.00 -2.28 -11.82
N ALA A 188 -4.36 -2.99 -10.88
CA ALA A 188 -4.67 -2.91 -9.45
C ALA A 188 -3.40 -2.92 -8.58
N TYR A 189 -3.13 -1.81 -7.90
CA TYR A 189 -1.97 -1.70 -7.00
C TYR A 189 -2.11 -0.57 -5.98
N ALA A 190 -1.33 -0.68 -4.90
CA ALA A 190 -1.18 0.37 -3.90
C ALA A 190 0.03 1.26 -4.19
N VAL A 191 -0.09 2.52 -3.77
CA VAL A 191 0.98 3.52 -3.81
C VAL A 191 1.20 4.06 -2.40
N ASP A 192 2.45 4.21 -1.99
CA ASP A 192 2.82 4.84 -0.74
C ASP A 192 3.82 5.98 -0.97
N ALA A 193 3.30 7.19 -0.81
CA ALA A 193 4.01 8.46 -0.77
C ALA A 193 3.65 9.19 0.54
N ALA A 194 3.52 8.43 1.63
CA ALA A 194 3.06 8.90 2.94
C ALA A 194 1.75 9.71 2.82
N CYS A 195 1.69 10.93 3.34
CA CYS A 195 0.49 11.76 3.32
C CYS A 195 0.05 12.18 1.89
N ALA A 196 0.95 12.11 0.90
CA ALA A 196 0.65 12.44 -0.49
C ALA A 196 0.06 11.28 -1.31
N SER A 197 -0.02 10.07 -0.72
CA SER A 197 -0.34 8.82 -1.44
C SER A 197 -1.61 8.88 -2.29
N SER A 198 -2.72 9.43 -1.78
CA SER A 198 -3.96 9.50 -2.56
C SER A 198 -3.86 10.41 -3.79
N LEU A 199 -3.08 11.48 -3.76
CA LEU A 199 -2.88 12.33 -4.94
C LEU A 199 -1.92 11.69 -5.94
N TYR A 200 -0.90 10.96 -5.48
CA TYR A 200 -0.05 10.13 -6.34
C TYR A 200 -0.86 9.01 -7.03
N ALA A 201 -1.77 8.36 -6.30
CA ALA A 201 -2.68 7.36 -6.87
C ALA A 201 -3.61 7.96 -7.94
N ILE A 202 -4.16 9.17 -7.70
CA ILE A 202 -4.98 9.88 -8.67
C ILE A 202 -4.16 10.30 -9.89
N ASP A 203 -2.91 10.76 -9.73
CA ASP A 203 -2.02 11.05 -10.87
C ASP A 203 -1.81 9.79 -11.72
N ALA A 204 -1.40 8.67 -11.11
CA ALA A 204 -1.18 7.42 -11.82
C ALA A 204 -2.44 6.93 -12.56
N ALA A 205 -3.62 7.12 -11.97
CA ALA A 205 -4.89 6.84 -12.62
C ALA A 205 -5.18 7.76 -13.81
N CYS A 206 -4.89 9.06 -13.70
CA CYS A 206 -4.98 10.01 -14.81
C CYS A 206 -4.03 9.63 -15.96
N GLN A 207 -2.82 9.16 -15.65
CA GLN A 207 -1.87 8.69 -16.65
C GLN A 207 -2.38 7.43 -17.35
N ALA A 208 -2.85 6.42 -16.62
CA ALA A 208 -3.40 5.19 -17.19
C ALA A 208 -4.59 5.48 -18.15
N LEU A 209 -5.45 6.43 -17.79
CA LEU A 209 -6.54 6.91 -18.64
C LEU A 209 -6.03 7.63 -19.90
N SER A 210 -5.08 8.55 -19.74
CA SER A 210 -4.53 9.33 -20.86
C SER A 210 -3.79 8.44 -21.87
N GLN A 211 -3.22 7.35 -21.40
CA GLN A 211 -2.54 6.34 -22.21
C GLN A 211 -3.49 5.29 -22.80
N HIS A 212 -4.81 5.39 -22.57
CA HIS A 212 -5.83 4.45 -23.03
C HIS A 212 -5.65 2.99 -22.57
N ARG A 213 -4.88 2.75 -21.50
CA ARG A 213 -4.73 1.41 -20.88
C ARG A 213 -6.04 0.90 -20.29
N VAL A 214 -6.85 1.85 -19.83
CA VAL A 214 -8.15 1.66 -19.17
C VAL A 214 -9.11 2.76 -19.63
N ASP A 215 -10.41 2.55 -19.49
CA ASP A 215 -11.44 3.55 -19.85
C ASP A 215 -12.05 4.24 -18.62
N MET A 216 -11.87 3.63 -17.46
CA MET A 216 -12.29 4.15 -16.18
C MET A 216 -11.26 3.78 -15.11
N MET A 217 -11.16 4.59 -14.07
CA MET A 217 -10.32 4.30 -12.92
C MET A 217 -11.07 4.58 -11.63
N VAL A 218 -10.92 3.72 -10.65
CA VAL A 218 -11.19 4.06 -9.25
C VAL A 218 -9.85 4.44 -8.62
N ALA A 219 -9.77 5.62 -8.01
CA ALA A 219 -8.54 6.11 -7.41
C ALA A 219 -8.79 6.88 -6.11
N GLY A 220 -7.86 6.82 -5.15
CA GLY A 220 -8.02 7.51 -3.88
C GLY A 220 -7.03 7.05 -2.84
N GLY A 221 -7.45 6.93 -1.58
CA GLY A 221 -6.60 6.39 -0.52
C GLY A 221 -7.36 5.79 0.65
N ILE A 222 -6.66 4.98 1.42
CA ILE A 222 -7.13 4.34 2.65
C ILE A 222 -6.06 4.44 3.75
N ASN A 223 -6.47 4.85 4.94
CA ASN A 223 -5.68 4.76 6.15
C ASN A 223 -6.39 3.90 7.19
N ALA A 224 -5.96 2.65 7.33
CA ALA A 224 -6.42 1.73 8.37
C ALA A 224 -5.27 0.91 8.98
N ALA A 225 -4.05 1.45 8.95
CA ALA A 225 -2.93 0.88 9.70
C ALA A 225 -3.27 0.85 11.19
N ASP A 226 -2.67 -0.07 11.95
CA ASP A 226 -3.02 -0.21 13.36
C ASP A 226 -2.79 1.12 14.14
N PRO A 227 -3.76 1.59 14.95
CA PRO A 227 -3.59 2.84 15.67
C PRO A 227 -2.38 2.87 16.61
N LEU A 228 -1.94 1.73 17.18
CA LEU A 228 -0.78 1.69 18.07
C LEU A 228 0.51 2.05 17.34
N ILE A 229 0.72 1.54 16.12
CA ILE A 229 1.94 1.85 15.38
C ILE A 229 2.00 3.32 14.96
N LEU A 230 0.88 3.86 14.47
CA LEU A 230 0.79 5.27 14.07
C LEU A 230 0.95 6.21 15.27
N HIS A 231 0.23 5.96 16.37
CA HIS A 231 0.31 6.80 17.56
C HIS A 231 1.70 6.75 18.21
N LYS A 232 2.34 5.58 18.26
CA LYS A 232 3.69 5.43 18.80
C LYS A 232 4.72 6.16 17.94
N GLY A 233 4.71 5.91 16.62
CA GLY A 233 5.62 6.53 15.66
C GLY A 233 5.52 8.06 15.69
N PHE A 234 4.31 8.61 15.52
CA PHE A 234 4.12 10.07 15.54
C PHE A 234 4.38 10.71 16.90
N SER A 235 4.21 9.98 18.01
CA SER A 235 4.58 10.49 19.35
C SER A 235 6.10 10.67 19.45
N ILE A 236 6.86 9.65 19.03
CA ILE A 236 8.33 9.64 19.07
C ILE A 236 8.89 10.72 18.14
N LEU A 237 8.33 10.87 16.94
CA LEU A 237 8.70 11.93 16.00
C LEU A 237 8.24 13.33 16.43
N GLN A 238 7.57 13.45 17.58
CA GLN A 238 7.03 14.71 18.09
C GLN A 238 6.02 15.39 17.15
N ALA A 239 5.44 14.63 16.23
CA ALA A 239 4.48 15.12 15.24
C ALA A 239 3.07 15.27 15.82
N MET A 240 2.72 14.53 16.88
CA MET A 240 1.38 14.57 17.48
C MET A 240 1.10 15.83 18.29
N SER A 241 -0.13 16.34 18.17
CA SER A 241 -0.67 17.38 19.05
C SER A 241 -0.86 16.83 20.47
N PRO A 242 -0.15 17.38 21.49
CA PRO A 242 -0.40 17.02 22.88
C PRO A 242 -1.74 17.54 23.40
N SER A 243 -2.31 18.62 22.83
CA SER A 243 -3.66 19.07 23.17
C SER A 243 -4.77 18.20 22.55
N GLY A 244 -4.44 17.41 21.51
CA GLY A 244 -5.42 16.63 20.75
C GLY A 244 -6.39 17.50 19.94
N ARG A 245 -6.06 18.78 19.71
CA ARG A 245 -6.84 19.71 18.87
C ARG A 245 -6.17 19.85 17.50
N SER A 246 -6.90 19.60 16.42
CA SER A 246 -6.41 19.80 15.06
C SER A 246 -6.58 21.25 14.64
N ARG A 247 -5.53 22.08 14.74
CA ARG A 247 -5.60 23.54 14.56
C ARG A 247 -4.70 24.04 13.42
N PRO A 248 -5.02 23.71 12.16
CA PRO A 248 -4.21 24.16 11.03
C PRO A 248 -4.15 25.68 10.94
N PHE A 249 -2.94 26.21 10.75
CA PHE A 249 -2.63 27.63 10.64
C PHE A 249 -3.02 28.48 11.86
N HIS A 250 -3.17 27.88 13.04
CA HIS A 250 -3.40 28.61 14.28
C HIS A 250 -2.06 29.01 14.92
N LYS A 251 -1.96 30.18 15.58
CA LYS A 251 -0.69 30.63 16.23
C LYS A 251 -0.15 29.64 17.28
N ASP A 252 -1.06 28.95 17.96
CA ASP A 252 -0.77 27.94 19.00
C ASP A 252 -0.94 26.49 18.48
N ALA A 253 -0.87 26.25 17.17
CA ALA A 253 -0.86 24.90 16.62
C ALA A 253 0.29 24.09 17.27
N ASP A 254 0.07 22.81 17.58
CA ASP A 254 0.98 22.03 18.42
C ASP A 254 1.25 20.60 17.92
N GLY A 255 0.83 20.31 16.68
CA GLY A 255 1.03 19.02 16.01
C GLY A 255 -0.25 18.52 15.31
N MET A 256 -0.12 17.36 14.68
CA MET A 256 -1.23 16.70 13.99
C MET A 256 -2.06 15.82 14.93
N VAL A 257 -3.31 15.58 14.54
CA VAL A 257 -4.21 14.61 15.18
C VAL A 257 -4.51 13.52 14.16
N PRO A 258 -4.16 12.24 14.38
CA PRO A 258 -4.35 11.17 13.39
C PRO A 258 -5.83 10.84 13.20
N ALA A 259 -6.16 10.34 12.02
CA ALA A 259 -7.48 9.87 11.67
C ALA A 259 -7.43 8.66 10.74
N GLU A 260 -8.45 7.81 10.78
CA GLU A 260 -8.61 6.64 9.92
C GLU A 260 -9.79 6.82 8.94
N GLY A 261 -9.76 6.07 7.83
CA GLY A 261 -10.85 6.06 6.85
C GLY A 261 -10.38 5.82 5.42
N ALA A 262 -11.34 5.79 4.50
CA ALA A 262 -11.09 5.66 3.06
C ALA A 262 -11.87 6.72 2.26
N ALA A 263 -11.29 7.19 1.16
CA ALA A 263 -11.90 8.13 0.24
C ALA A 263 -11.43 7.81 -1.19
N VAL A 264 -12.37 7.64 -2.12
CA VAL A 264 -12.10 7.30 -3.52
C VAL A 264 -12.98 8.10 -4.47
N VAL A 265 -12.48 8.27 -5.70
CA VAL A 265 -13.16 8.89 -6.82
C VAL A 265 -13.13 7.95 -8.03
N VAL A 266 -14.16 8.05 -8.88
CA VAL A 266 -14.20 7.40 -10.20
C VAL A 266 -13.81 8.42 -11.25
N LEU A 267 -12.87 8.06 -12.11
CA LEU A 267 -12.24 8.93 -13.10
C LEU A 267 -12.45 8.39 -14.50
N LYS A 268 -12.70 9.29 -15.45
CA LYS A 268 -12.75 9.00 -16.88
C LYS A 268 -12.11 10.12 -17.67
N ARG A 269 -11.63 9.84 -18.88
CA ARG A 269 -11.28 10.92 -19.82
C ARG A 269 -12.52 11.81 -20.01
N LEU A 270 -12.36 13.14 -19.96
CA LEU A 270 -13.49 14.07 -19.99
C LEU A 270 -14.38 13.87 -21.23
N LYS A 271 -13.75 13.63 -22.40
CA LYS A 271 -14.47 13.35 -23.65
C LYS A 271 -15.40 12.14 -23.53
N ASP A 272 -14.92 11.07 -22.90
CA ASP A 272 -15.67 9.82 -22.75
C ASP A 272 -16.78 9.99 -21.72
N ALA A 273 -16.52 10.70 -20.62
CA ALA A 273 -17.55 11.03 -19.62
C ALA A 273 -18.71 11.84 -20.22
N ILE A 274 -18.41 12.83 -21.08
CA ILE A 274 -19.43 13.61 -21.80
C ILE A 274 -20.21 12.72 -22.78
N SER A 275 -19.50 11.88 -23.54
CA SER A 275 -20.11 10.96 -24.50
C SER A 275 -21.07 9.98 -23.82
N ASP A 276 -20.65 9.40 -22.72
CA ASP A 276 -21.39 8.39 -21.97
C ASP A 276 -22.45 9.01 -21.05
N ARG A 277 -22.56 10.35 -21.03
CA ARG A 277 -23.49 11.11 -20.19
C ARG A 277 -23.34 10.80 -18.70
N ASN A 278 -22.10 10.55 -18.26
CA ASN A 278 -21.82 10.40 -16.85
C ASN A 278 -22.10 11.71 -16.10
N PRO A 279 -22.50 11.67 -14.82
CA PRO A 279 -22.42 12.85 -13.97
C PRO A 279 -20.95 13.29 -13.89
N ILE A 280 -20.70 14.60 -13.94
CA ILE A 280 -19.34 15.15 -13.82
C ILE A 280 -19.33 16.07 -12.61
N LEU A 281 -18.70 15.60 -11.52
CA LEU A 281 -18.60 16.29 -10.24
C LEU A 281 -17.54 17.41 -10.30
N GLY A 282 -16.52 17.22 -11.13
CA GLY A 282 -15.43 18.17 -11.35
C GLY A 282 -14.47 17.65 -12.44
N VAL A 283 -13.56 18.51 -12.87
CA VAL A 283 -12.59 18.21 -13.93
C VAL A 283 -11.19 18.47 -13.41
N ILE A 284 -10.36 17.42 -13.34
CA ILE A 284 -8.94 17.53 -13.03
C ILE A 284 -8.22 18.09 -14.26
N ARG A 285 -7.36 19.09 -14.00
CA ARG A 285 -6.68 19.86 -15.04
C ARG A 285 -5.16 19.77 -14.98
N GLY A 286 -4.62 19.32 -13.86
CA GLY A 286 -3.20 19.03 -13.72
C GLY A 286 -2.87 18.56 -12.32
N ILE A 287 -1.83 17.72 -12.21
CA ILE A 287 -1.27 17.30 -10.93
C ILE A 287 0.25 17.46 -11.03
N GLY A 288 0.84 18.20 -10.11
CA GLY A 288 2.28 18.35 -9.99
C GLY A 288 2.79 17.50 -8.83
N LEU A 289 3.90 16.80 -9.05
CA LEU A 289 4.53 15.89 -8.09
C LEU A 289 6.02 16.24 -7.98
N SER A 290 6.54 16.33 -6.76
CA SER A 290 7.96 16.59 -6.54
C SER A 290 8.46 15.89 -5.28
N ASN A 291 9.77 16.01 -5.02
CA ASN A 291 10.38 15.67 -3.76
C ASN A 291 11.25 16.83 -3.24
N ASP A 292 11.39 16.93 -1.92
CA ASP A 292 12.22 17.92 -1.23
C ASP A 292 13.74 17.73 -1.46
N GLY A 293 14.17 16.57 -1.97
CA GLY A 293 15.59 16.27 -2.19
C GLY A 293 16.40 16.39 -0.89
N ALA A 294 17.61 16.94 -0.98
CA ALA A 294 18.50 17.09 0.18
C ALA A 294 18.05 18.21 1.16
N GLU A 295 17.20 19.15 0.74
CA GLU A 295 16.86 20.35 1.53
C GLU A 295 15.84 20.10 2.65
N GLY A 296 14.92 19.14 2.50
CA GLY A 296 13.86 18.89 3.49
C GLY A 296 14.40 18.36 4.82
N GLY A 297 15.53 17.66 4.80
CA GLY A 297 15.88 16.79 5.91
C GLY A 297 14.79 15.73 6.16
N ARG A 298 15.05 14.79 7.07
CA ARG A 298 14.20 13.61 7.22
C ARG A 298 12.82 13.88 7.85
N LEU A 299 12.74 14.91 8.68
CA LEU A 299 11.57 15.19 9.53
C LEU A 299 10.88 16.53 9.21
N HIS A 300 11.45 17.33 8.30
CA HIS A 300 10.95 18.66 8.02
C HIS A 300 10.57 18.79 6.54
N PRO A 301 9.55 19.60 6.22
CA PRO A 301 9.25 19.91 4.82
C PRO A 301 10.21 20.96 4.26
N ALA A 302 10.49 20.90 2.96
CA ALA A 302 11.16 21.97 2.23
C ALA A 302 10.16 22.85 1.46
N GLN A 303 10.39 24.16 1.52
CA GLN A 303 9.59 25.12 0.76
C GLN A 303 9.73 24.90 -0.76
N ASN A 304 10.95 24.63 -1.22
CA ASN A 304 11.26 24.47 -2.65
C ASN A 304 10.56 23.25 -3.26
N GLY A 305 10.48 22.12 -2.53
CA GLY A 305 9.74 20.95 -2.98
C GLY A 305 8.25 21.26 -3.15
N GLN A 306 7.62 21.94 -2.18
CA GLN A 306 6.22 22.36 -2.29
C GLN A 306 5.98 23.33 -3.46
N ILE A 307 6.88 24.31 -3.65
CA ILE A 307 6.84 25.23 -4.80
C ILE A 307 6.95 24.46 -6.12
N ALA A 308 7.86 23.48 -6.22
CA ALA A 308 8.06 22.69 -7.42
C ALA A 308 6.78 21.91 -7.81
N ALA A 309 6.12 21.24 -6.85
CA ALA A 309 4.85 20.56 -7.10
C ALA A 309 3.75 21.53 -7.54
N MET A 310 3.60 22.68 -6.86
CA MET A 310 2.60 23.69 -7.23
C MET A 310 2.87 24.27 -8.63
N ALA A 311 4.09 24.74 -8.89
CA ALA A 311 4.49 25.32 -10.17
C ALA A 311 4.31 24.31 -11.32
N GLN A 312 4.65 23.05 -11.11
CA GLN A 312 4.41 22.00 -12.10
C GLN A 312 2.92 21.82 -12.39
N ALA A 313 2.06 21.77 -11.37
CA ALA A 313 0.62 21.63 -11.57
C ALA A 313 0.04 22.78 -12.40
N TYR A 314 0.39 24.03 -12.07
CA TYR A 314 -0.04 25.22 -12.82
C TYR A 314 0.48 25.23 -14.25
N ARG A 315 1.74 24.84 -14.48
CA ARG A 315 2.32 24.69 -15.82
C ARG A 315 1.58 23.63 -16.64
N ILE A 316 1.26 22.48 -16.04
CA ILE A 316 0.51 21.40 -16.69
C ILE A 316 -0.90 21.85 -17.06
N ALA A 317 -1.60 22.54 -16.15
CA ALA A 317 -2.95 23.04 -16.39
C ALA A 317 -3.00 24.23 -17.35
N GLN A 318 -1.85 24.87 -17.59
CA GLN A 318 -1.70 26.14 -18.30
C GLN A 318 -2.52 27.27 -17.65
N TRP A 319 -2.51 27.33 -16.32
CA TRP A 319 -3.24 28.31 -15.52
C TRP A 319 -2.30 29.27 -14.82
N ARG A 320 -2.71 30.53 -14.68
CA ARG A 320 -2.09 31.43 -13.71
C ARG A 320 -2.53 31.05 -12.29
N PRO A 321 -1.65 31.19 -11.27
CA PRO A 321 -2.02 30.89 -9.89
C PRO A 321 -3.30 31.60 -9.41
N ASP A 322 -3.48 32.89 -9.76
CA ASP A 322 -4.63 33.71 -9.38
C ASP A 322 -5.96 33.31 -10.05
N GLU A 323 -5.98 32.27 -10.89
CA GLU A 323 -7.21 31.68 -11.42
C GLU A 323 -7.89 30.74 -10.41
N VAL A 324 -7.16 30.25 -9.40
CA VAL A 324 -7.69 29.43 -8.31
C VAL A 324 -8.33 30.34 -7.26
N SER A 325 -9.47 29.90 -6.72
CA SER A 325 -10.27 30.65 -5.73
C SER A 325 -10.51 29.88 -4.43
N LEU A 326 -9.84 28.73 -4.27
CA LEU A 326 -9.78 27.93 -3.06
C LEU A 326 -8.53 27.05 -3.09
N VAL A 327 -7.73 27.05 -2.02
CA VAL A 327 -6.71 26.01 -1.81
C VAL A 327 -7.08 25.19 -0.58
N GLU A 328 -7.41 23.92 -0.81
CA GLU A 328 -7.47 22.91 0.24
C GLU A 328 -6.03 22.48 0.57
N CYS A 329 -5.54 22.99 1.70
CA CYS A 329 -4.15 22.89 2.10
C CYS A 329 -3.82 21.55 2.76
N HIS A 330 -2.52 21.23 2.79
CA HIS A 330 -2.02 20.11 3.56
C HIS A 330 -2.16 20.35 5.06
N ALA A 331 -1.73 21.51 5.56
CA ALA A 331 -1.97 22.11 6.88
C ALA A 331 -2.35 21.11 7.97
N THR A 332 -1.34 20.50 8.59
CA THR A 332 -1.54 19.46 9.60
C THR A 332 -1.66 20.02 11.01
N GLY A 333 -1.51 21.33 11.22
CA GLY A 333 -1.41 21.92 12.55
C GLY A 333 -0.02 21.76 13.16
N ALA A 334 1.00 21.46 12.34
CA ALA A 334 2.39 21.38 12.78
C ALA A 334 3.04 22.76 12.62
N PRO A 335 3.59 23.39 13.68
CA PRO A 335 4.09 24.76 13.61
C PRO A 335 5.01 25.07 12.43
N ARG A 336 6.02 24.21 12.21
CA ARG A 336 6.98 24.36 11.11
C ARG A 336 6.35 24.04 9.75
N GLY A 337 5.51 23.02 9.68
CA GLY A 337 4.85 22.61 8.43
C GLY A 337 3.88 23.68 7.94
N ASP A 338 3.03 24.19 8.82
CA ASP A 338 2.07 25.26 8.54
C ASP A 338 2.80 26.55 8.09
N ALA A 339 3.90 26.93 8.77
CA ALA A 339 4.71 28.08 8.38
C ALA A 339 5.38 27.91 7.01
N THR A 340 5.88 26.71 6.71
CA THR A 340 6.48 26.37 5.41
C THR A 340 5.44 26.47 4.31
N GLU A 341 4.25 25.88 4.52
CA GLU A 341 3.16 25.93 3.54
C GLU A 341 2.67 27.36 3.28
N ILE A 342 2.50 28.20 4.31
CA ILE A 342 2.16 29.62 4.12
C ILE A 342 3.22 30.33 3.25
N SER A 343 4.50 30.04 3.48
CA SER A 343 5.61 30.64 2.74
C SER A 343 5.63 30.16 1.28
N SER A 344 5.40 28.87 1.03
CA SER A 344 5.29 28.29 -0.31
C SER A 344 4.10 28.88 -1.07
N LEU A 345 2.95 29.00 -0.43
CA LEU A 345 1.76 29.64 -1.01
C LEU A 345 2.03 31.12 -1.30
N SER A 346 2.69 31.84 -0.38
CA SER A 346 3.03 33.25 -0.57
C SER A 346 3.94 33.47 -1.78
N HIS A 347 4.84 32.53 -2.05
CA HIS A 347 5.67 32.54 -3.25
C HIS A 347 4.84 32.31 -4.52
N ILE A 348 3.98 31.29 -4.54
CA ILE A 348 3.16 30.93 -5.71
C ILE A 348 2.13 32.03 -6.04
N PHE A 349 1.51 32.64 -5.03
CA PHE A 349 0.43 33.60 -5.19
C PHE A 349 0.90 35.07 -5.07
N HIS A 350 2.20 35.36 -5.19
CA HIS A 350 2.74 36.72 -4.99
C HIS A 350 2.14 37.79 -5.94
N GLU A 351 1.63 37.39 -7.12
CA GLU A 351 0.97 38.29 -8.07
C GLU A 351 -0.56 38.36 -7.90
N ALA A 352 -1.13 37.64 -6.93
CA ALA A 352 -2.56 37.65 -6.68
C ALA A 352 -3.02 39.05 -6.21
N LYS A 353 -4.03 39.60 -6.88
CA LYS A 353 -4.57 40.94 -6.56
C LYS A 353 -5.39 40.96 -5.27
N GLU A 354 -6.00 39.83 -4.95
CA GLU A 354 -6.82 39.62 -3.76
C GLU A 354 -6.33 38.35 -3.04
N PRO A 355 -6.36 38.30 -1.70
CA PRO A 355 -5.90 37.13 -0.98
C PRO A 355 -6.71 35.87 -1.31
N ILE A 356 -6.02 34.81 -1.73
CA ILE A 356 -6.64 33.54 -2.12
C ILE A 356 -7.19 32.83 -0.87
N PRO A 357 -8.48 32.39 -0.87
CA PRO A 357 -9.04 31.64 0.24
C PRO A 357 -8.36 30.28 0.42
N ILE A 358 -7.95 29.97 1.66
CA ILE A 358 -7.34 28.68 2.02
C ILE A 358 -8.07 28.02 3.18
N GLY A 359 -8.04 26.69 3.23
CA GLY A 359 -8.61 25.93 4.33
C GLY A 359 -8.08 24.50 4.43
N SER A 360 -8.53 23.75 5.44
CA SER A 360 -8.13 22.35 5.63
C SER A 360 -9.22 21.53 6.32
N ILE A 361 -9.63 20.43 5.67
CA ILE A 361 -10.56 19.43 6.19
C ILE A 361 -10.04 18.80 7.48
N LYS A 362 -8.72 18.82 7.71
CA LYS A 362 -8.09 18.22 8.88
C LYS A 362 -8.53 18.89 10.17
N SER A 363 -8.98 20.15 10.11
CA SER A 363 -9.58 20.84 11.25
C SER A 363 -10.87 20.17 11.76
N ASN A 364 -11.62 19.48 10.89
CA ASN A 364 -12.86 18.79 11.24
C ASN A 364 -12.61 17.36 11.73
N LEU A 365 -11.76 16.60 11.03
CA LEU A 365 -11.69 15.14 11.17
C LEU A 365 -10.31 14.60 11.46
N GLY A 366 -9.29 15.46 11.58
CA GLY A 366 -7.90 15.06 11.78
C GLY A 366 -7.23 14.67 10.47
N HIS A 367 -6.03 14.12 10.58
CA HIS A 367 -5.18 13.77 9.46
C HIS A 367 -5.33 12.29 9.08
N LEU A 368 -6.01 12.06 7.97
CA LEU A 368 -6.24 10.75 7.35
C LEU A 368 -5.00 10.12 6.68
N VAL A 369 -3.80 10.60 6.99
CA VAL A 369 -2.52 10.16 6.42
C VAL A 369 -2.62 10.00 4.89
N THR A 370 -2.65 8.77 4.37
CA THR A 370 -2.69 8.42 2.95
C THR A 370 -3.99 8.82 2.24
N ALA A 371 -5.13 8.81 2.93
CA ALA A 371 -6.43 9.18 2.37
C ALA A 371 -6.71 10.71 2.43
N ALA A 372 -5.80 11.50 3.00
CA ALA A 372 -6.02 12.93 3.26
C ALA A 372 -6.24 13.77 1.99
N GLY A 373 -5.50 13.49 0.91
CA GLY A 373 -5.64 14.20 -0.36
C GLY A 373 -7.00 13.92 -1.02
N ALA A 374 -7.42 12.66 -1.10
CA ALA A 374 -8.72 12.28 -1.64
C ALA A 374 -9.90 12.86 -0.81
N ALA A 375 -9.80 12.85 0.52
CA ALA A 375 -10.82 13.49 1.37
C ALA A 375 -10.90 15.01 1.14
N GLY A 376 -9.74 15.68 1.00
CA GLY A 376 -9.68 17.09 0.62
C GLY A 376 -10.30 17.37 -0.74
N LEU A 377 -10.04 16.51 -1.73
CA LEU A 377 -10.67 16.60 -3.05
C LEU A 377 -12.19 16.44 -2.97
N ILE A 378 -12.70 15.45 -2.23
CA ILE A 378 -14.15 15.27 -2.05
C ILE A 378 -14.78 16.50 -1.38
N LYS A 379 -14.13 17.09 -0.36
CA LYS A 379 -14.57 18.36 0.23
C LYS A 379 -14.67 19.47 -0.84
N VAL A 380 -13.67 19.59 -1.71
CA VAL A 380 -13.67 20.57 -2.80
C VAL A 380 -14.81 20.33 -3.79
N LEU A 381 -15.06 19.08 -4.18
CA LEU A 381 -16.16 18.72 -5.08
C LEU A 381 -17.52 19.06 -4.46
N LEU A 382 -17.72 18.76 -3.18
CA LEU A 382 -18.92 19.13 -2.43
C LEU A 382 -19.06 20.67 -2.32
N ALA A 383 -17.96 21.38 -2.06
CA ALA A 383 -17.94 22.84 -2.02
C ALA A 383 -18.32 23.48 -3.37
N ILE A 384 -17.89 22.89 -4.49
CA ILE A 384 -18.31 23.29 -5.84
C ILE A 384 -19.80 23.02 -6.03
N ALA A 385 -20.26 21.80 -5.73
CA ALA A 385 -21.66 21.39 -5.92
C ALA A 385 -22.64 22.26 -5.11
N HIS A 386 -22.26 22.62 -3.88
CA HIS A 386 -23.06 23.47 -3.00
C HIS A 386 -22.71 24.97 -3.10
N GLN A 387 -21.78 25.33 -3.97
CA GLN A 387 -21.39 26.72 -4.24
C GLN A 387 -21.00 27.49 -2.96
N MET A 388 -20.30 26.82 -2.04
CA MET A 388 -19.93 27.37 -0.74
C MET A 388 -18.53 26.87 -0.35
N ARG A 389 -17.68 27.78 0.10
CA ARG A 389 -16.40 27.47 0.76
C ARG A 389 -16.68 27.24 2.25
N PRO A 390 -16.61 26.00 2.77
CA PRO A 390 -16.85 25.74 4.18
C PRO A 390 -15.69 26.28 5.03
N LYS A 391 -16.00 26.72 6.24
CA LYS A 391 -15.01 27.24 7.17
C LYS A 391 -13.99 26.19 7.60
N THR A 392 -12.78 26.66 7.92
CA THR A 392 -11.79 25.88 8.65
C THR A 392 -12.00 26.09 10.14
N LEU A 393 -12.12 25.00 10.91
CA LEU A 393 -12.29 25.09 12.35
C LEU A 393 -11.01 25.61 13.02
N HIS A 394 -11.17 26.18 14.20
CA HIS A 394 -10.08 26.73 15.00
C HIS A 394 -9.28 27.83 14.29
N SER A 395 -9.99 28.66 13.51
CA SER A 395 -9.43 29.78 12.76
C SER A 395 -9.28 31.06 13.58
N GLU A 396 -9.67 31.04 14.87
CA GLU A 396 -9.34 32.12 15.80
C GLU A 396 -7.82 32.32 15.87
N ASN A 397 -7.32 33.55 15.99
CA ASN A 397 -5.88 33.83 16.14
C ASN A 397 -4.98 33.11 15.10
N PRO A 398 -5.11 33.44 13.81
CA PRO A 398 -4.35 32.80 12.74
C PRO A 398 -2.83 33.00 12.91
N HIS A 399 -2.06 32.14 12.25
CA HIS A 399 -0.61 32.19 12.22
C HIS A 399 -0.13 33.58 11.77
N PRO A 400 0.88 34.19 12.43
CA PRO A 400 1.31 35.55 12.11
C PRO A 400 1.73 35.76 10.64
N LEU A 401 2.29 34.74 9.99
CA LEU A 401 2.66 34.79 8.56
C LEU A 401 1.48 34.98 7.61
N LEU A 402 0.23 34.75 8.03
CA LEU A 402 -0.94 35.02 7.20
C LEU A 402 -1.25 36.52 7.10
N ALA A 403 -0.81 37.32 8.08
CA ALA A 403 -1.05 38.76 8.09
C ALA A 403 -0.31 39.45 6.94
N GLY A 404 -1.06 40.03 6.00
CA GLY A 404 -0.49 40.67 4.80
C GLY A 404 0.01 39.71 3.72
N SER A 405 -0.22 38.40 3.87
CA SER A 405 0.12 37.41 2.84
C SER A 405 -0.91 37.42 1.70
N PRO A 406 -0.58 36.88 0.50
CA PRO A 406 -1.52 36.78 -0.61
C PRO A 406 -2.53 35.62 -0.44
N VAL A 407 -2.63 35.06 0.76
CA VAL A 407 -3.60 34.02 1.12
C VAL A 407 -4.35 34.38 2.40
N ARG A 408 -5.57 33.88 2.56
CA ARG A 408 -6.38 34.12 3.76
C ARG A 408 -7.13 32.87 4.21
N LEU A 409 -7.16 32.63 5.52
CA LEU A 409 -7.89 31.51 6.10
C LEU A 409 -9.40 31.75 6.03
N ILE A 410 -10.17 30.73 5.64
CA ILE A 410 -11.64 30.77 5.61
C ILE A 410 -12.17 30.60 7.03
N ALA A 411 -12.51 31.72 7.68
CA ALA A 411 -12.97 31.73 9.08
C ALA A 411 -14.46 31.37 9.24
N GLU A 412 -15.28 31.74 8.25
CA GLU A 412 -16.72 31.45 8.22
C GLU A 412 -17.11 30.88 6.86
N ASN A 413 -18.28 30.22 6.79
CA ASN A 413 -18.78 29.71 5.52
C ASN A 413 -19.03 30.87 4.56
N GLU A 414 -18.45 30.80 3.36
CA GLU A 414 -18.57 31.86 2.36
C GLU A 414 -19.26 31.35 1.09
N PRO A 415 -20.16 32.12 0.48
CA PRO A 415 -20.64 31.83 -0.86
C PRO A 415 -19.48 31.78 -1.86
N TRP A 416 -19.53 30.80 -2.76
CA TRP A 416 -18.60 30.68 -3.87
C TRP A 416 -19.28 31.16 -5.14
N ALA A 417 -19.11 32.45 -5.45
CA ALA A 417 -19.82 33.13 -6.54
C ALA A 417 -19.64 32.43 -7.91
N PRO A 418 -20.69 32.42 -8.76
CA PRO A 418 -20.68 31.75 -10.06
C PRO A 418 -20.09 32.61 -11.21
N GLU A 419 -19.58 33.81 -10.91
CA GLU A 419 -19.14 34.78 -11.93
C GLU A 419 -17.97 34.28 -12.80
N LYS A 420 -17.22 33.31 -12.28
CA LYS A 420 -16.15 32.59 -12.99
C LYS A 420 -16.29 31.10 -12.70
N ILE A 421 -15.73 30.26 -13.57
CA ILE A 421 -15.60 28.82 -13.32
C ILE A 421 -14.88 28.64 -11.98
N ARG A 422 -15.50 27.92 -11.04
CA ARG A 422 -14.90 27.68 -9.73
C ARG A 422 -13.71 26.76 -9.91
N ARG A 423 -12.55 27.24 -9.49
CA ARG A 423 -11.27 26.53 -9.55
C ARG A 423 -10.68 26.42 -8.19
N ALA A 424 -10.16 25.24 -7.90
CA ALA A 424 -9.58 24.89 -6.63
C ALA A 424 -8.25 24.16 -6.83
N ALA A 425 -7.45 24.18 -5.77
CA ALA A 425 -6.30 23.32 -5.64
C ALA A 425 -6.39 22.46 -4.39
N VAL A 426 -5.76 21.29 -4.41
CA VAL A 426 -5.63 20.38 -3.26
C VAL A 426 -4.15 20.03 -3.09
N SER A 427 -3.58 20.39 -1.94
CA SER A 427 -2.20 20.09 -1.57
C SER A 427 -2.11 18.90 -0.62
N SER A 428 -1.13 18.03 -0.85
CA SER A 428 -0.74 17.02 0.14
C SER A 428 0.77 16.80 0.14
N PHE A 429 1.39 16.99 1.29
CA PHE A 429 2.85 16.91 1.48
C PHE A 429 3.16 15.75 2.43
N GLY A 430 3.80 14.73 1.88
CA GLY A 430 4.14 13.48 2.54
C GLY A 430 5.39 13.59 3.39
N PHE A 431 5.39 12.82 4.48
CA PHE A 431 6.57 12.65 5.30
C PHE A 431 7.74 12.07 4.47
N GLY A 432 8.96 12.55 4.71
CA GLY A 432 10.12 12.21 3.88
C GLY A 432 10.22 13.00 2.57
N GLY A 433 9.36 14.00 2.36
CA GLY A 433 9.56 15.05 1.36
C GLY A 433 8.79 14.88 0.05
N THR A 434 7.86 13.95 -0.06
CA THR A 434 7.06 13.74 -1.28
C THR A 434 5.89 14.71 -1.36
N ASN A 435 5.85 15.56 -2.38
CA ASN A 435 4.82 16.60 -2.50
C ASN A 435 3.89 16.33 -3.68
N ALA A 436 2.61 16.65 -3.51
CA ALA A 436 1.61 16.62 -4.57
C ALA A 436 0.69 17.84 -4.50
N HIS A 437 0.34 18.40 -5.67
CA HIS A 437 -0.61 19.50 -5.81
C HIS A 437 -1.53 19.25 -7.01
N LEU A 438 -2.84 19.15 -6.76
CA LEU A 438 -3.86 18.83 -7.76
C LEU A 438 -4.71 20.07 -8.06
N LEU A 439 -4.97 20.34 -9.34
CA LEU A 439 -5.85 21.41 -9.81
C LEU A 439 -7.15 20.83 -10.37
N VAL A 440 -8.28 21.37 -9.90
CA VAL A 440 -9.63 20.92 -10.28
C VAL A 440 -10.55 22.12 -10.55
N GLU A 441 -11.43 21.99 -11.55
CA GLU A 441 -12.45 22.98 -11.86
C GLU A 441 -13.87 22.41 -11.90
N GLU A 442 -14.85 23.29 -11.69
CA GLU A 442 -16.27 23.03 -11.91
C GLU A 442 -16.55 22.67 -13.37
N PHE A 443 -17.34 21.63 -13.60
CA PHE A 443 -17.79 21.28 -14.93
C PHE A 443 -18.87 22.25 -15.44
N GLN A 444 -18.49 23.06 -16.42
CA GLN A 444 -19.38 23.91 -17.22
C GLN A 444 -19.59 23.31 -18.62
N PRO A 445 -20.81 22.85 -18.99
CA PRO A 445 -21.04 22.09 -20.23
C PRO A 445 -20.56 22.79 -21.51
N SER A 446 -20.89 24.07 -21.69
CA SER A 446 -20.54 24.84 -22.90
C SER A 446 -19.02 24.98 -23.06
N TYR A 447 -18.34 25.37 -21.98
CA TYR A 447 -16.89 25.55 -21.95
C TYR A 447 -16.16 24.20 -22.15
N HIS A 448 -16.54 23.15 -21.41
CA HIS A 448 -15.84 21.86 -21.49
C HIS A 448 -16.11 21.10 -22.80
N GLN A 449 -17.31 21.21 -23.38
CA GLN A 449 -17.56 20.69 -24.73
C GLN A 449 -16.70 21.39 -25.77
N SER A 450 -16.48 22.70 -25.63
CA SER A 450 -15.55 23.42 -26.51
C SER A 450 -14.11 22.96 -26.29
N LEU A 451 -13.69 22.76 -25.03
CA LEU A 451 -12.35 22.30 -24.68
C LEU A 451 -12.03 20.95 -25.35
N VAL A 452 -12.89 19.94 -25.18
CA VAL A 452 -12.65 18.60 -25.75
C VAL A 452 -12.74 18.54 -27.28
N ARG A 453 -13.38 19.53 -27.94
CA ARG A 453 -13.39 19.64 -29.41
C ARG A 453 -12.06 20.14 -29.97
N HIS A 454 -11.35 20.98 -29.22
CA HIS A 454 -10.09 21.58 -29.63
C HIS A 454 -8.87 20.81 -29.14
N VAL A 455 -9.03 19.94 -28.13
CA VAL A 455 -8.01 18.94 -27.80
C VAL A 455 -7.92 17.97 -28.98
N SER A 456 -6.95 18.22 -29.86
CA SER A 456 -6.56 17.24 -30.88
C SER A 456 -6.18 15.97 -30.12
N SER A 457 -6.77 14.84 -30.47
CA SER A 457 -6.20 13.54 -30.10
C SER A 457 -4.84 13.50 -30.78
N HIS A 458 -3.81 13.97 -30.09
CA HIS A 458 -2.47 13.70 -30.53
C HIS A 458 -2.39 12.18 -30.50
N PRO A 459 -2.12 11.51 -31.64
CA PRO A 459 -1.70 10.13 -31.54
C PRO A 459 -0.58 10.11 -30.50
N VAL A 460 -0.61 9.13 -29.59
CA VAL A 460 0.53 8.88 -28.71
C VAL A 460 1.73 8.86 -29.66
N GLY A 461 2.57 9.90 -29.62
CA GLY A 461 3.72 9.99 -30.49
C GLY A 461 4.58 8.75 -30.28
N ASP A 462 5.52 8.48 -31.19
CA ASP A 462 6.51 7.42 -30.95
C ASP A 462 7.14 7.69 -29.58
N ARG A 463 6.77 6.86 -28.59
CA ARG A 463 7.26 7.00 -27.23
C ARG A 463 8.76 6.74 -27.29
N PRO A 464 9.60 7.60 -26.69
CA PRO A 464 11.03 7.41 -26.79
C PRO A 464 11.40 6.07 -26.15
N PRO A 465 12.29 5.28 -26.78
CA PRO A 465 12.84 4.09 -26.16
C PRO A 465 13.57 4.46 -24.87
N VAL A 466 13.47 3.60 -23.86
CA VAL A 466 14.09 3.82 -22.55
C VAL A 466 15.29 2.90 -22.41
N ALA A 467 16.47 3.47 -22.15
CA ALA A 467 17.69 2.72 -21.89
C ALA A 467 17.81 2.36 -20.41
N VAL A 468 18.25 1.13 -20.14
CA VAL A 468 18.81 0.74 -18.84
C VAL A 468 20.29 1.10 -18.86
N VAL A 469 20.71 2.05 -18.02
CA VAL A 469 22.08 2.57 -18.00
C VAL A 469 22.91 2.03 -16.82
N ALA A 470 22.26 1.52 -15.78
CA ALA A 470 22.91 0.83 -14.68
C ALA A 470 22.02 -0.22 -14.01
N LEU A 471 22.67 -1.17 -13.34
CA LEU A 471 22.06 -2.24 -12.56
C LEU A 471 22.83 -2.41 -11.24
N GLY A 472 22.12 -2.31 -10.13
CA GLY A 472 22.62 -2.59 -8.80
C GLY A 472 21.88 -3.75 -8.16
N ILE A 473 22.60 -4.59 -7.43
CA ILE A 473 22.07 -5.77 -6.77
C ILE A 473 22.61 -5.82 -5.35
N SER A 474 21.73 -6.08 -4.39
CA SER A 474 22.07 -6.29 -2.99
C SER A 474 21.55 -7.64 -2.51
N GLN A 475 22.38 -8.34 -1.74
CA GLN A 475 22.03 -9.54 -1.00
C GLN A 475 22.70 -9.49 0.37
N PRO A 476 22.08 -10.05 1.42
CA PRO A 476 22.78 -10.23 2.68
C PRO A 476 23.97 -11.18 2.53
N THR A 477 25.06 -10.85 3.22
CA THR A 477 26.19 -11.75 3.40
C THR A 477 25.92 -12.67 4.59
N SER A 478 25.86 -13.99 4.38
CA SER A 478 25.86 -14.95 5.49
C SER A 478 27.30 -15.29 5.88
N SER A 479 27.69 -15.05 7.14
CA SER A 479 28.93 -15.59 7.70
C SER A 479 28.89 -17.12 7.63
N LEU A 480 29.82 -17.73 6.89
CA LEU A 480 29.96 -19.20 6.78
C LEU A 480 30.58 -19.83 8.04
N ALA A 481 30.90 -19.06 9.09
CA ALA A 481 31.78 -19.51 10.18
C ALA A 481 31.11 -19.64 11.57
N GLU A 482 29.86 -19.20 11.76
CA GLU A 482 29.16 -19.29 13.06
C GLU A 482 27.67 -19.65 12.87
N PRO A 483 26.97 -20.21 13.89
CA PRO A 483 25.58 -20.64 13.77
C PRO A 483 24.67 -19.49 13.28
N PRO A 484 23.56 -19.81 12.59
CA PRO A 484 23.12 -19.06 11.42
C PRO A 484 22.16 -17.90 11.77
N ASP A 485 22.54 -16.92 12.59
CA ASP A 485 21.47 -16.15 13.26
C ASP A 485 21.24 -14.67 12.86
N VAL A 486 22.09 -13.96 12.08
CA VAL A 486 21.71 -12.62 11.57
C VAL A 486 22.29 -12.33 10.18
N ALA A 487 21.42 -12.24 9.17
CA ALA A 487 21.76 -11.75 7.84
C ALA A 487 22.07 -10.25 7.90
N GLN A 488 23.19 -9.82 7.32
CA GLN A 488 23.62 -8.42 7.34
C GLN A 488 23.94 -7.90 5.94
N VAL A 489 23.76 -6.59 5.75
CA VAL A 489 24.21 -5.85 4.58
C VAL A 489 25.15 -4.72 5.02
N HIS A 490 26.24 -4.52 4.28
CA HIS A 490 27.19 -3.46 4.55
C HIS A 490 26.90 -2.24 3.68
N ILE A 491 26.54 -1.12 4.32
CA ILE A 491 26.32 0.15 3.63
C ILE A 491 27.60 0.99 3.74
N ALA A 492 28.20 1.29 2.59
CA ALA A 492 29.33 2.22 2.53
C ALA A 492 28.86 3.61 2.97
N THR A 493 29.57 4.22 3.92
CA THR A 493 29.22 5.55 4.44
C THR A 493 30.02 6.69 3.81
N ASP A 494 31.04 6.36 3.00
CA ASP A 494 31.87 7.35 2.33
C ASP A 494 30.99 8.21 1.40
N GLY A 495 30.94 9.52 1.67
CA GLY A 495 30.11 10.46 0.91
C GLY A 495 28.61 10.39 1.21
N LEU A 496 28.16 9.49 2.08
CA LEU A 496 26.76 9.36 2.45
C LEU A 496 26.36 10.50 3.40
N LYS A 497 25.45 11.38 2.97
CA LYS A 497 24.91 12.49 3.79
C LYS A 497 23.85 12.00 4.78
N MET A 498 24.20 10.98 5.58
CA MET A 498 23.30 10.30 6.50
C MET A 498 23.97 10.08 7.85
N PRO A 499 23.31 10.37 8.98
CA PRO A 499 23.87 10.07 10.29
C PRO A 499 24.18 8.57 10.43
N PRO A 500 25.32 8.17 11.04
CA PRO A 500 25.65 6.76 11.23
C PRO A 500 24.58 5.96 11.99
N ASN A 501 23.89 6.61 12.94
CA ASN A 501 22.81 5.96 13.68
C ASN A 501 21.61 5.65 12.80
N ASP A 502 21.29 6.57 11.90
CA ASP A 502 20.19 6.44 10.95
C ASP A 502 20.45 5.31 9.95
N VAL A 503 21.72 5.08 9.56
CA VAL A 503 22.13 3.94 8.74
C VAL A 503 21.91 2.62 9.47
N ARG A 504 22.36 2.55 10.74
CA ARG A 504 22.19 1.34 11.58
C ARG A 504 20.73 0.99 11.83
N LYS A 505 19.84 1.97 11.72
CA LYS A 505 18.42 1.87 12.07
C LYS A 505 17.51 1.70 10.85
N CYS A 506 18.05 1.67 9.63
CA CYS A 506 17.28 1.29 8.45
C CYS A 506 16.72 -0.13 8.62
N SER A 507 15.46 -0.36 8.21
CA SER A 507 14.95 -1.72 8.05
C SER A 507 15.75 -2.49 7.01
N GLY A 508 15.63 -3.82 7.01
CA GLY A 508 16.24 -4.67 5.98
C GLY A 508 15.87 -4.23 4.57
N GLN A 509 14.59 -3.89 4.33
CA GLN A 509 14.13 -3.41 3.02
C GLN A 509 14.83 -2.11 2.61
N GLN A 510 14.94 -1.13 3.53
CA GLN A 510 15.62 0.14 3.24
C GLN A 510 17.11 -0.07 3.00
N ALA A 511 17.75 -0.91 3.81
CA ALA A 511 19.19 -1.16 3.75
C ALA A 511 19.59 -1.85 2.44
N LEU A 512 18.84 -2.88 2.01
CA LEU A 512 19.05 -3.58 0.75
C LEU A 512 18.80 -2.66 -0.45
N ALA A 513 17.68 -1.92 -0.46
CA ALA A 513 17.36 -0.98 -1.53
C ALA A 513 18.43 0.12 -1.66
N LEU A 514 18.89 0.66 -0.53
CA LEU A 514 19.95 1.67 -0.51
C LEU A 514 21.27 1.12 -1.04
N GLN A 515 21.72 -0.06 -0.57
CA GLN A 515 22.96 -0.65 -1.05
C GLN A 515 22.91 -0.94 -2.56
N ALA A 516 21.80 -1.51 -3.05
CA ALA A 516 21.62 -1.76 -4.48
C ALA A 516 21.63 -0.45 -5.28
N THR A 517 21.01 0.60 -4.76
CA THR A 517 20.99 1.92 -5.41
C THR A 517 22.40 2.52 -5.51
N LEU A 518 23.16 2.53 -4.42
CA LEU A 518 24.53 3.06 -4.42
C LEU A 518 25.42 2.31 -5.41
N ALA A 519 25.28 0.99 -5.50
CA ALA A 519 26.00 0.18 -6.48
C ALA A 519 25.63 0.52 -7.93
N ALA A 520 24.37 0.85 -8.21
CA ALA A 520 23.94 1.28 -9.54
C ALA A 520 24.44 2.70 -9.87
N VAL A 521 24.36 3.62 -8.91
CA VAL A 521 24.81 5.02 -9.06
C VAL A 521 26.31 5.09 -9.33
N ASP A 522 27.12 4.26 -8.68
CA ASP A 522 28.58 4.19 -8.92
C ASP A 522 28.93 3.88 -10.39
N MET A 523 28.03 3.28 -11.17
CA MET A 523 28.25 2.98 -12.59
C MET A 523 28.04 4.18 -13.52
N VAL A 524 27.21 5.15 -13.14
CA VAL A 524 26.81 6.30 -13.99
C VAL A 524 27.26 7.65 -13.43
N GLY A 525 27.52 7.74 -12.13
CA GLY A 525 27.93 8.97 -11.47
C GLY A 525 26.74 9.86 -11.09
N ALA A 526 26.82 11.15 -11.41
CA ALA A 526 25.81 12.13 -11.01
C ALA A 526 24.53 12.00 -11.84
N LEU A 527 23.38 12.02 -11.18
CA LEU A 527 22.06 11.97 -11.82
C LEU A 527 21.47 13.38 -11.97
N PRO A 528 20.57 13.62 -12.94
CA PRO A 528 19.80 14.86 -13.03
C PRO A 528 19.01 15.14 -11.75
N THR A 529 18.81 16.41 -11.41
CA THR A 529 18.01 16.78 -10.22
C THR A 529 16.55 16.31 -10.35
N HIS A 530 15.96 16.36 -11.54
CA HIS A 530 14.60 15.88 -11.80
C HIS A 530 14.55 14.35 -12.04
N THR A 531 15.21 13.58 -11.18
CA THR A 531 15.17 12.11 -11.19
C THR A 531 13.99 11.62 -10.35
N GLY A 532 13.17 10.72 -10.91
CA GLY A 532 12.12 10.02 -10.16
C GLY A 532 12.63 8.74 -9.49
N VAL A 533 12.01 8.34 -8.37
CA VAL A 533 12.36 7.11 -7.63
C VAL A 533 11.11 6.26 -7.41
N TYR A 534 11.15 5.02 -7.90
CA TYR A 534 10.02 4.09 -7.89
C TYR A 534 10.48 2.76 -7.28
N MET A 535 9.95 2.37 -6.13
CA MET A 535 10.39 1.18 -5.41
C MET A 535 9.24 0.19 -5.20
N GLY A 536 9.36 -0.98 -5.81
CA GLY A 536 8.46 -2.11 -5.58
C GLY A 536 8.77 -2.78 -4.24
N THR A 537 7.84 -2.74 -3.30
CA THR A 537 7.97 -3.39 -1.98
C THR A 537 6.58 -3.78 -1.45
N GLU A 538 6.55 -4.61 -0.42
CA GLU A 538 5.35 -4.99 0.33
C GLU A 538 5.53 -4.67 1.81
N SER A 539 4.46 -4.75 2.60
CA SER A 539 4.53 -4.53 4.05
C SER A 539 5.65 -5.36 4.67
N ASP A 540 6.53 -4.70 5.42
CA ASP A 540 7.57 -5.36 6.20
C ASP A 540 6.95 -5.98 7.46
N PRO A 541 6.88 -7.31 7.58
CA PRO A 541 6.23 -7.95 8.72
C PRO A 541 7.02 -7.79 10.04
N ASP A 542 8.33 -7.53 9.98
CA ASP A 542 9.14 -7.34 11.19
C ASP A 542 8.69 -6.10 11.98
N VAL A 543 8.11 -5.12 11.29
CA VAL A 543 7.52 -3.92 11.90
C VAL A 543 6.40 -4.27 12.88
N ALA A 544 5.69 -5.38 12.68
CA ALA A 544 4.64 -5.82 13.60
C ALA A 544 5.18 -6.15 15.01
N ARG A 545 6.48 -6.46 15.15
CA ARG A 545 7.11 -6.73 16.46
C ARG A 545 6.98 -5.54 17.41
N HIS A 546 6.98 -4.31 16.90
CA HIS A 546 6.83 -3.12 17.75
C HIS A 546 5.43 -2.96 18.33
N VAL A 547 4.40 -3.53 17.67
CA VAL A 547 3.04 -3.58 18.20
C VAL A 547 2.86 -4.79 19.12
N VAL A 548 3.41 -5.96 18.74
CA VAL A 548 3.40 -7.14 19.61
C VAL A 548 4.12 -6.87 20.94
N ARG A 549 5.16 -6.04 20.94
CA ARG A 549 5.78 -5.50 22.16
C ARG A 549 4.78 -4.82 23.10
N VAL A 550 3.80 -4.10 22.57
CA VAL A 550 2.72 -3.48 23.35
C VAL A 550 1.76 -4.55 23.86
N HIS A 551 1.33 -5.48 23.00
CA HIS A 551 0.45 -6.61 23.37
C HIS A 551 1.04 -7.48 24.49
N ALA A 552 2.37 -7.65 24.50
CA ALA A 552 3.07 -8.36 25.56
C ALA A 552 2.73 -7.79 26.95
N SER A 553 2.54 -6.49 27.10
CA SER A 553 2.12 -5.93 28.40
C SER A 553 0.73 -6.40 28.85
N GLU A 554 -0.18 -6.67 27.93
CA GLU A 554 -1.57 -7.04 28.22
C GLU A 554 -1.69 -8.50 28.65
N TRP A 555 -0.88 -9.37 28.07
CA TRP A 555 -0.83 -10.77 28.45
C TRP A 555 -0.34 -10.97 29.89
N THR A 556 0.48 -10.05 30.40
CA THR A 556 0.89 -10.06 31.82
C THR A 556 -0.26 -9.66 32.75
N TYR A 557 -1.18 -8.80 32.29
CA TYR A 557 -2.31 -8.29 33.08
C TYR A 557 -3.47 -9.29 33.17
N ALA A 558 -3.58 -10.21 32.20
CA ALA A 558 -4.53 -11.32 32.22
C ALA A 558 -4.19 -12.41 33.28
N ARG A 559 -3.16 -12.20 34.10
CA ARG A 559 -2.76 -13.07 35.21
C ARG A 559 -3.28 -12.56 36.54
N THR A 560 -3.53 -13.51 37.45
CA THR A 560 -3.89 -13.24 38.84
C THR A 560 -2.72 -12.75 39.70
N ALA A 561 -1.46 -12.86 39.24
CA ALA A 561 -0.27 -12.39 39.94
C ALA A 561 0.47 -11.32 39.11
N ALA A 562 0.84 -10.22 39.76
CA ALA A 562 1.57 -9.12 39.14
C ALA A 562 2.97 -9.58 38.70
N ILE A 563 3.33 -9.31 37.44
CA ILE A 563 4.70 -9.43 36.94
C ILE A 563 5.43 -8.14 37.27
N ASP A 564 6.66 -8.22 37.77
CA ASP A 564 7.46 -7.04 38.07
C ASP A 564 7.88 -6.29 36.79
N SER A 565 8.24 -5.01 36.95
CA SER A 565 8.55 -4.13 35.82
C SER A 565 9.77 -4.55 35.01
N ASP A 566 10.72 -5.26 35.62
CA ASP A 566 11.96 -5.66 34.97
C ASP A 566 11.72 -6.89 34.10
N THR A 567 11.01 -7.89 34.64
CA THR A 567 10.54 -9.05 33.87
C THR A 567 9.65 -8.63 32.69
N LEU A 568 8.74 -7.66 32.88
CA LEU A 568 7.92 -7.13 31.77
C LEU A 568 8.80 -6.48 30.69
N ARG A 569 9.81 -5.70 31.09
CA ARG A 569 10.71 -5.01 30.15
C ARG A 569 11.60 -5.98 29.38
N GLU A 570 12.13 -7.00 30.05
CA GLU A 570 12.83 -8.12 29.40
C GLU A 570 11.94 -8.80 28.36
N TRP A 571 10.67 -9.02 28.72
CA TRP A 571 9.71 -9.64 27.81
C TRP A 571 9.42 -8.81 26.58
N GLN A 572 9.17 -7.53 26.77
CA GLN A 572 8.99 -6.57 25.69
C GLN A 572 10.23 -6.48 24.79
N ASN A 573 11.44 -6.48 25.39
CA ASN A 573 12.71 -6.41 24.67
C ASN A 573 13.00 -7.68 23.86
N ALA A 574 12.43 -8.83 24.24
CA ALA A 574 12.55 -10.06 23.45
C ALA A 574 11.83 -9.98 22.09
N TRP A 575 10.87 -9.06 21.93
CA TRP A 575 10.17 -8.82 20.67
C TRP A 575 10.87 -7.79 19.80
N ALA A 576 11.11 -6.61 20.36
CA ALA A 576 11.82 -5.51 19.71
C ALA A 576 12.32 -4.53 20.78
N PRO A 577 13.43 -3.80 20.55
CA PRO A 577 13.83 -2.71 21.42
C PRO A 577 12.81 -1.54 21.39
N PRO A 578 12.83 -0.65 22.40
CA PRO A 578 12.11 0.62 22.33
C PRO A 578 12.53 1.41 21.08
N MET A 579 11.56 2.04 20.42
CA MET A 579 11.85 2.86 19.24
C MET A 579 12.36 4.24 19.64
N ASP A 580 13.37 4.72 18.93
CA ASP A 580 13.77 6.13 18.88
C ASP A 580 13.36 6.75 17.53
N ALA A 581 13.67 8.03 17.31
CA ALA A 581 13.30 8.70 16.07
C ALA A 581 13.95 8.08 14.82
N ALA A 582 15.18 7.56 14.94
CA ALA A 582 15.86 6.93 13.82
C ALA A 582 15.21 5.59 13.46
N GLU A 583 14.81 4.80 14.46
CA GLU A 583 14.06 3.55 14.27
C GLU A 583 12.70 3.81 13.61
N VAL A 584 11.95 4.83 14.06
CA VAL A 584 10.66 5.17 13.42
C VAL A 584 10.87 5.51 11.95
N MET A 585 11.90 6.29 11.61
CA MET A 585 12.24 6.56 10.20
C MET A 585 12.66 5.31 9.44
N GLY A 586 13.38 4.41 10.12
CA GLY A 586 13.87 3.15 9.59
C GLY A 586 12.78 2.14 9.23
N VAL A 587 11.61 2.25 9.84
CA VAL A 587 10.47 1.35 9.57
C VAL A 587 9.36 1.98 8.73
N LEU A 588 9.48 3.26 8.34
CA LEU A 588 8.47 3.92 7.51
C LEU A 588 8.42 3.28 6.10
N PRO A 589 7.24 2.86 5.63
CA PRO A 589 7.09 2.09 4.39
C PRO A 589 7.34 2.89 3.10
N ASN A 590 7.28 4.23 3.15
CA ASN A 590 7.59 5.09 2.00
C ASN A 590 9.09 5.40 1.86
N MET A 591 9.88 5.15 2.91
CA MET A 591 11.28 5.52 2.95
C MET A 591 12.21 4.70 2.04
N PRO A 592 11.92 3.45 1.61
CA PRO A 592 12.73 2.79 0.58
C PRO A 592 12.91 3.63 -0.70
N ALA A 593 11.91 4.43 -1.10
CA ALA A 593 12.04 5.39 -2.20
C ALA A 593 12.56 6.75 -1.70
N ASN A 594 11.90 7.34 -0.69
CA ASN A 594 12.17 8.73 -0.31
C ASN A 594 13.56 8.94 0.31
N LEU A 595 14.12 7.91 0.93
CA LEU A 595 15.50 7.96 1.42
C LEU A 595 16.48 8.17 0.27
N ILE A 596 16.25 7.50 -0.86
CA ILE A 596 17.10 7.62 -2.05
C ILE A 596 16.97 9.04 -2.64
N ASN A 597 15.76 9.60 -2.71
CA ASN A 597 15.56 10.99 -3.13
C ASN A 597 16.41 11.96 -2.29
N GLN A 598 16.36 11.83 -0.97
CA GLN A 598 17.10 12.72 -0.07
C GLN A 598 18.62 12.57 -0.20
N LEU A 599 19.10 11.33 -0.30
CA LEU A 599 20.54 11.05 -0.33
C LEU A 599 21.20 11.48 -1.63
N LEU A 600 20.49 11.32 -2.75
CA LEU A 600 20.98 11.64 -4.09
C LEU A 600 20.53 13.02 -4.58
N ASP A 601 19.81 13.78 -3.75
CA ASP A 601 19.22 15.08 -4.09
C ASP A 601 18.30 15.02 -5.34
N CYS A 602 17.54 13.94 -5.46
CA CYS A 602 16.56 13.77 -6.52
C CYS A 602 15.24 14.45 -6.13
N GLN A 603 14.86 15.48 -6.89
CA GLN A 603 13.67 16.31 -6.67
C GLN A 603 12.45 15.87 -7.50
N GLY A 604 12.59 14.83 -8.32
CA GLY A 604 11.46 14.19 -8.99
C GLY A 604 10.58 13.38 -8.02
N PRO A 605 9.44 12.85 -8.49
CA PRO A 605 8.52 12.08 -7.65
C PRO A 605 9.21 10.86 -7.00
N GLY A 606 8.92 10.63 -5.73
CA GLY A 606 9.36 9.45 -4.97
C GLY A 606 8.15 8.66 -4.50
N GLN A 607 8.11 7.35 -4.73
CA GLN A 607 7.03 6.50 -4.23
C GLN A 607 7.44 5.03 -4.11
N THR A 608 6.90 4.36 -3.10
CA THR A 608 6.84 2.90 -3.06
C THR A 608 5.53 2.40 -3.65
N VAL A 609 5.55 1.22 -4.27
CA VAL A 609 4.37 0.60 -4.88
C VAL A 609 4.27 -0.86 -4.49
N SER A 610 3.04 -1.32 -4.28
CA SER A 610 2.74 -2.67 -3.81
C SER A 610 1.67 -3.31 -4.69
N SER A 611 1.99 -4.45 -5.29
CA SER A 611 1.12 -5.23 -6.18
C SER A 611 1.38 -6.75 -5.99
N GLY A 612 1.57 -7.15 -4.73
CA GLY A 612 2.01 -8.48 -4.35
C GLY A 612 3.38 -8.80 -4.95
N PRO A 613 3.56 -9.96 -5.60
CA PRO A 613 4.83 -10.31 -6.21
C PRO A 613 5.19 -9.45 -7.44
N ALA A 614 4.24 -8.71 -8.01
CA ALA A 614 4.46 -7.87 -9.19
C ALA A 614 4.95 -6.45 -8.86
N SER A 615 5.18 -6.11 -7.58
CA SER A 615 5.55 -4.76 -7.14
C SER A 615 6.73 -4.16 -7.91
N GLY A 616 7.78 -4.94 -8.18
CA GLY A 616 8.94 -4.49 -8.97
C GLY A 616 8.62 -4.18 -10.44
N LEU A 617 7.72 -4.95 -11.06
CA LEU A 617 7.26 -4.71 -12.43
C LEU A 617 6.40 -3.46 -12.52
N THR A 618 5.51 -3.27 -11.55
CA THR A 618 4.70 -2.06 -11.44
C THR A 618 5.59 -0.83 -11.28
N ALA A 619 6.63 -0.90 -10.44
CA ALA A 619 7.60 0.17 -10.29
C ALA A 619 8.34 0.47 -11.62
N LEU A 620 8.74 -0.57 -12.36
CA LEU A 620 9.38 -0.41 -13.67
C LEU A 620 8.45 0.27 -14.67
N ALA A 621 7.21 -0.20 -14.77
CA ALA A 621 6.24 0.39 -15.67
C ALA A 621 6.05 1.88 -15.39
N LEU A 622 5.94 2.27 -14.12
CA LEU A 622 5.80 3.68 -13.73
C LEU A 622 7.03 4.53 -14.07
N GLY A 623 8.24 4.01 -13.85
CA GLY A 623 9.48 4.73 -14.18
C GLY A 623 9.67 4.92 -15.69
N VAL A 624 9.38 3.87 -16.47
CA VAL A 624 9.41 3.93 -17.94
C VAL A 624 8.35 4.92 -18.46
N GLU A 625 7.12 4.84 -17.97
CA GLU A 625 6.05 5.76 -18.35
C GLU A 625 6.41 7.22 -18.03
N ALA A 626 6.98 7.48 -16.85
CA ALA A 626 7.40 8.83 -16.47
C ALA A 626 8.48 9.40 -17.39
N LEU A 627 9.42 8.59 -17.87
CA LEU A 627 10.44 9.00 -18.84
C LEU A 627 9.86 9.24 -20.22
N GLN A 628 8.97 8.36 -20.68
CA GLN A 628 8.30 8.45 -21.98
C GLN A 628 7.40 9.67 -22.08
N ASP A 629 6.75 10.05 -20.98
CA ASP A 629 5.86 11.20 -20.90
C ASP A 629 6.60 12.51 -20.53
N PHE A 630 7.94 12.50 -20.52
CA PHE A 630 8.80 13.65 -20.17
C PHE A 630 8.48 14.27 -18.79
N ARG A 631 8.05 13.43 -17.84
CA ARG A 631 7.75 13.87 -16.47
C ARG A 631 8.97 13.88 -15.57
N VAL A 632 9.99 13.10 -15.90
CA VAL A 632 11.29 13.03 -15.21
C VAL A 632 12.42 12.92 -16.24
N ASP A 633 13.65 13.21 -15.84
CA ASP A 633 14.82 13.15 -16.74
C ASP A 633 15.60 11.83 -16.63
N ALA A 634 15.59 11.24 -15.44
CA ALA A 634 16.05 9.88 -15.18
C ALA A 634 15.08 9.21 -14.18
N ALA A 635 15.11 7.88 -14.11
CA ALA A 635 14.33 7.13 -13.13
C ALA A 635 15.19 6.08 -12.44
N ILE A 636 15.16 6.06 -11.11
CA ILE A 636 15.66 4.96 -10.29
C ILE A 636 14.48 4.04 -10.02
N VAL A 637 14.56 2.80 -10.49
CA VAL A 637 13.51 1.80 -10.32
C VAL A 637 14.07 0.62 -9.54
N GLY A 638 13.43 0.22 -8.45
CA GLY A 638 13.87 -0.94 -7.69
C GLY A 638 12.77 -1.90 -7.29
N ALA A 639 13.21 -3.08 -6.85
CA ALA A 639 12.40 -4.10 -6.20
C ALA A 639 13.17 -4.62 -4.99
N VAL A 640 12.51 -4.73 -3.84
CA VAL A 640 13.10 -5.25 -2.61
C VAL A 640 12.16 -6.23 -1.92
N ASP A 641 12.71 -7.33 -1.42
CA ASP A 641 11.97 -8.33 -0.63
C ASP A 641 12.87 -8.85 0.50
N CYS A 642 12.31 -8.92 1.70
CA CYS A 642 12.93 -9.55 2.88
C CYS A 642 12.25 -10.90 3.13
N GLY A 643 12.26 -11.75 2.11
CA GLY A 643 11.48 -12.98 2.07
C GLY A 643 11.91 -14.02 3.11
N ALA A 644 13.09 -13.93 3.70
CA ALA A 644 13.59 -14.90 4.68
C ALA A 644 12.83 -14.90 6.02
N GLU A 645 12.00 -13.88 6.31
CA GLU A 645 11.25 -13.80 7.56
C GLU A 645 10.28 -14.99 7.75
N PRO A 646 10.14 -15.58 8.96
CA PRO A 646 9.36 -16.80 9.17
C PRO A 646 7.89 -16.73 8.75
N ILE A 647 7.28 -15.54 8.70
CA ILE A 647 5.91 -15.41 8.18
C ILE A 647 5.82 -15.78 6.70
N HIS A 648 6.82 -15.42 5.90
CA HIS A 648 6.87 -15.77 4.48
C HIS A 648 7.14 -17.26 4.29
N GLN A 649 8.02 -17.83 5.13
CA GLN A 649 8.25 -19.28 5.17
C GLN A 649 6.97 -20.04 5.54
N TRP A 650 6.29 -19.62 6.61
CA TRP A 650 5.02 -20.19 7.04
C TRP A 650 3.99 -20.13 5.90
N ALA A 651 3.80 -18.97 5.28
CA ALA A 651 2.84 -18.79 4.19
C ALA A 651 3.15 -19.70 2.99
N MET A 652 4.44 -19.82 2.64
CA MET A 652 4.90 -20.73 1.59
C MET A 652 4.60 -22.19 1.92
N THR A 653 4.84 -22.66 3.15
CA THR A 653 4.53 -24.06 3.54
C THR A 653 3.03 -24.35 3.53
N LYS A 654 2.18 -23.36 3.82
CA LYS A 654 0.72 -23.51 3.82
C LYS A 654 0.14 -23.60 2.41
N ARG A 655 0.66 -22.81 1.46
CA ARG A 655 0.17 -22.81 0.08
C ARG A 655 0.86 -23.83 -0.82
N PHE A 656 2.11 -24.16 -0.55
CA PHE A 656 2.92 -25.03 -1.40
C PHE A 656 3.70 -26.05 -0.57
N PRO A 657 3.02 -27.07 -0.03
CA PRO A 657 3.68 -28.10 0.77
C PRO A 657 4.75 -28.89 0.00
N ASN A 658 4.74 -28.83 -1.34
CA ASN A 658 5.59 -29.62 -2.23
C ASN A 658 6.76 -28.83 -2.86
N ILE A 659 6.92 -27.53 -2.58
CA ILE A 659 8.08 -26.77 -3.07
C ILE A 659 9.23 -26.92 -2.07
N HIS A 660 10.40 -27.31 -2.57
CA HIS A 660 11.64 -27.36 -1.80
C HIS A 660 12.54 -26.17 -2.17
N GLY A 661 12.70 -25.22 -1.25
CA GLY A 661 13.58 -24.06 -1.36
C GLY A 661 13.36 -23.08 -0.22
N SER A 662 14.41 -22.39 0.23
CA SER A 662 14.31 -21.37 1.27
C SER A 662 14.12 -19.98 0.64
N PRO A 663 13.20 -19.16 1.15
CA PRO A 663 13.19 -17.72 0.92
C PRO A 663 14.53 -17.04 1.13
N ALA A 664 14.73 -15.96 0.38
CA ALA A 664 15.96 -15.19 0.36
C ALA A 664 15.62 -13.70 0.30
N ASP A 665 16.44 -12.91 0.95
CA ASP A 665 16.34 -11.47 0.91
C ASP A 665 17.18 -10.91 -0.25
N GLY A 666 16.73 -9.80 -0.80
CA GLY A 666 17.52 -9.08 -1.79
C GLY A 666 16.82 -7.86 -2.34
N ALA A 667 17.62 -7.03 -3.00
CA ALA A 667 17.15 -5.91 -3.79
C ALA A 667 17.81 -5.85 -5.15
N VAL A 668 17.07 -5.33 -6.12
CA VAL A 668 17.54 -5.02 -7.47
C VAL A 668 17.13 -3.60 -7.79
N VAL A 669 18.04 -2.81 -8.34
CA VAL A 669 17.80 -1.43 -8.75
C VAL A 669 18.32 -1.21 -10.16
N LEU A 670 17.53 -0.55 -10.99
CA LEU A 670 17.90 -0.05 -12.31
C LEU A 670 17.94 1.47 -12.30
N ILE A 671 18.86 2.03 -13.08
CA ILE A 671 18.82 3.44 -13.48
C ILE A 671 18.43 3.47 -14.94
N LEU A 672 17.39 4.26 -15.23
CA LEU A 672 16.76 4.37 -16.53
C LEU A 672 16.87 5.80 -17.04
N GLU A 673 17.11 5.93 -18.33
CA GLU A 673 17.12 7.21 -19.04
C GLU A 673 16.44 7.03 -20.39
N ARG A 674 15.96 8.11 -21.01
CA ARG A 674 15.60 8.03 -22.44
C ARG A 674 16.86 7.69 -23.25
N LEU A 675 16.74 6.82 -24.25
CA LEU A 675 17.89 6.32 -25.02
C LEU A 675 18.77 7.45 -25.59
N GLU A 676 18.13 8.53 -26.08
CA GLU A 676 18.85 9.70 -26.60
C GLU A 676 19.59 10.47 -25.52
N ASP A 677 19.03 10.56 -24.31
CA ASP A 677 19.67 11.25 -23.19
C ASP A 677 20.86 10.43 -22.65
N ALA A 678 20.73 9.10 -22.60
CA ALA A 678 21.84 8.20 -22.28
C ALA A 678 22.99 8.35 -23.29
N ALA A 679 22.67 8.37 -24.58
CA ALA A 679 23.66 8.59 -25.64
C ALA A 679 24.32 9.98 -25.53
N ARG A 680 23.55 11.03 -25.21
CA ARG A 680 24.06 12.40 -25.03
C ARG A 680 25.00 12.51 -23.83
N GLN A 681 24.71 11.79 -22.75
CA GLN A 681 25.52 11.75 -21.53
C GLN A 681 26.73 10.80 -21.65
N GLY A 682 26.79 9.98 -22.71
CA GLY A 682 27.85 8.99 -22.90
C GLY A 682 27.73 7.79 -21.96
N HIS A 683 26.55 7.55 -21.40
CA HIS A 683 26.27 6.41 -20.54
C HIS A 683 26.23 5.12 -21.37
N ALA A 684 26.80 4.04 -20.82
CA ALA A 684 26.71 2.73 -21.43
C ALA A 684 25.26 2.22 -21.38
N VAL A 685 24.73 1.76 -22.51
CA VAL A 685 23.39 1.18 -22.59
C VAL A 685 23.49 -0.32 -22.36
N LEU A 686 22.94 -0.79 -21.23
CA LEU A 686 22.89 -2.20 -20.85
C LEU A 686 21.75 -2.94 -21.57
N ASP A 687 20.61 -2.26 -21.74
CA ASP A 687 19.49 -2.71 -22.57
C ASP A 687 18.59 -1.54 -22.97
N VAL A 688 17.64 -1.80 -23.87
CA VAL A 688 16.61 -0.87 -24.30
C VAL A 688 15.24 -1.50 -24.08
N LEU A 689 14.41 -0.84 -23.28
CA LEU A 689 13.03 -1.23 -22.98
C LEU A 689 12.08 -0.61 -24.00
N THR A 690 11.18 -1.44 -24.55
CA THR A 690 10.09 -0.97 -25.39
C THR A 690 8.72 -1.19 -24.73
N THR A 691 7.76 -0.31 -25.02
CA THR A 691 6.42 -0.32 -24.41
C THR A 691 5.63 -1.64 -24.57
N PRO A 692 5.72 -2.38 -25.70
CA PRO A 692 5.12 -3.70 -25.85
C PRO A 692 5.61 -4.75 -24.84
N ASP A 693 6.88 -4.67 -24.42
CA ASP A 693 7.50 -5.62 -23.49
C ASP A 693 6.89 -5.54 -22.08
N LEU A 694 6.40 -4.36 -21.69
CA LEU A 694 5.81 -4.09 -20.37
C LEU A 694 4.31 -4.41 -20.33
N ALA A 695 3.59 -4.17 -21.43
CA ALA A 695 2.16 -4.44 -21.51
C ALA A 695 1.85 -5.95 -21.42
N GLY A 696 2.67 -6.81 -22.02
CA GLY A 696 2.52 -8.26 -21.90
C GLY A 696 2.79 -8.80 -20.49
N ALA A 697 3.71 -8.18 -19.74
CA ALA A 697 4.06 -8.60 -18.38
C ALA A 697 3.03 -8.20 -17.31
N MET A 698 2.24 -7.15 -17.56
CA MET A 698 1.22 -6.61 -16.64
C MET A 698 -0.17 -7.27 -16.81
N ILE A 699 -0.37 -8.08 -17.86
CA ILE A 699 -1.69 -8.63 -18.26
C ILE A 699 -1.85 -10.11 -17.86
N GLU A 700 -0.79 -10.81 -17.45
CA GLU A 700 -0.88 -12.24 -17.17
C GLU A 700 -1.49 -12.55 -15.79
N ASP A 701 -2.22 -13.66 -15.75
CA ASP A 701 -3.19 -14.07 -14.72
C ASP A 701 -2.61 -14.16 -13.29
N VAL A 702 -3.21 -13.42 -12.36
CA VAL A 702 -2.77 -13.26 -10.96
C VAL A 702 -2.73 -14.61 -10.23
N ASP A 703 -3.58 -15.56 -10.60
CA ASP A 703 -3.64 -16.91 -9.99
C ASP A 703 -2.42 -17.79 -10.33
N THR A 704 -1.70 -17.48 -11.43
CA THR A 704 -0.51 -18.24 -11.85
C THR A 704 0.79 -17.55 -11.40
N ILE A 705 0.73 -16.25 -11.10
CA ILE A 705 1.87 -15.39 -10.77
C ILE A 705 2.22 -15.40 -9.27
N THR A 706 1.36 -15.93 -8.41
CA THR A 706 1.27 -15.34 -7.06
C THR A 706 2.33 -15.76 -6.01
N TRP A 707 3.27 -16.68 -6.25
CA TRP A 707 3.95 -17.31 -5.10
C TRP A 707 5.42 -17.75 -5.15
N TYR A 708 6.14 -17.70 -6.28
CA TYR A 708 7.52 -18.22 -6.35
C TYR A 708 8.62 -17.14 -6.31
N ALA A 709 8.56 -16.22 -5.35
CA ALA A 709 9.59 -15.17 -5.20
C ALA A 709 10.93 -15.66 -4.63
N THR A 710 11.04 -16.90 -4.14
CA THR A 710 12.03 -17.21 -3.10
C THR A 710 13.15 -18.15 -3.52
N ALA A 711 12.85 -19.26 -4.21
CA ALA A 711 13.87 -20.22 -4.65
C ALA A 711 14.60 -19.79 -5.95
N GLY A 712 13.90 -19.09 -6.86
CA GLY A 712 14.45 -18.59 -8.13
C GLY A 712 15.36 -17.38 -7.95
N LEU A 713 15.00 -16.48 -7.03
CA LEU A 713 15.73 -15.27 -6.71
C LEU A 713 17.15 -15.56 -6.22
N ARG A 714 17.38 -16.57 -5.36
CA ARG A 714 18.73 -16.95 -4.90
C ARG A 714 19.64 -17.43 -6.04
N ARG A 715 19.10 -18.22 -6.98
CA ARG A 715 19.85 -18.72 -8.15
C ARG A 715 20.11 -17.62 -9.17
N TRP A 716 19.15 -16.70 -9.34
CA TRP A 716 19.26 -15.53 -10.21
C TRP A 716 20.25 -14.53 -9.64
N LEU A 717 20.10 -14.09 -8.39
CA LEU A 717 21.03 -13.19 -7.72
C LEU A 717 22.46 -13.75 -7.73
N GLY A 718 22.66 -15.07 -7.60
CA GLY A 718 23.98 -15.68 -7.78
C GLY A 718 24.59 -15.49 -9.18
N LYS A 719 23.78 -15.60 -10.25
CA LYS A 719 24.21 -15.34 -11.64
C LYS A 719 24.36 -13.86 -11.94
N SER A 720 23.44 -13.03 -11.45
CA SER A 720 23.42 -11.60 -11.66
C SER A 720 24.47 -10.89 -10.81
N ALA A 721 24.87 -11.43 -9.66
CA ALA A 721 26.05 -10.99 -8.92
C ALA A 721 27.36 -11.34 -9.65
N ALA A 722 27.39 -12.43 -10.42
CA ALA A 722 28.51 -12.72 -11.32
C ALA A 722 28.55 -11.71 -12.48
N LEU A 723 27.40 -11.42 -13.09
CA LEU A 723 27.27 -10.37 -14.12
C LEU A 723 27.63 -8.97 -13.58
N ASN A 724 27.14 -8.62 -12.38
CA ASN A 724 27.44 -7.35 -11.72
C ASN A 724 28.94 -7.21 -11.41
N ARG A 725 29.58 -8.27 -10.88
CA ARG A 725 31.05 -8.29 -10.69
C ARG A 725 31.81 -8.18 -12.01
N GLU A 726 31.35 -8.84 -13.07
CA GLU A 726 31.94 -8.70 -14.40
C GLU A 726 31.80 -7.26 -14.93
N MET A 727 30.65 -6.62 -14.71
CA MET A 727 30.42 -5.23 -15.12
C MET A 727 31.23 -4.23 -14.29
N GLN A 728 31.28 -4.38 -12.96
CA GLN A 728 32.10 -3.55 -12.08
C GLN A 728 33.60 -3.68 -12.38
N SER A 729 34.07 -4.88 -12.73
CA SER A 729 35.46 -5.10 -13.14
C SER A 729 35.86 -4.35 -14.41
N LYS A 730 34.88 -3.92 -15.22
CA LYS A 730 35.09 -3.15 -16.45
C LYS A 730 34.99 -1.62 -16.23
N SER A 731 34.50 -1.16 -15.07
CA SER A 731 34.20 0.27 -14.84
C SER A 731 34.81 0.90 -13.57
N VAL A 732 35.24 0.14 -12.56
CA VAL A 732 35.73 0.73 -11.29
C VAL A 732 36.94 -0.04 -10.71
N PRO A 733 38.04 0.62 -10.32
CA PRO A 733 39.15 -0.04 -9.63
C PRO A 733 38.78 -0.51 -8.21
N ASP A 734 39.22 -1.72 -7.86
CA ASP A 734 38.96 -2.55 -6.67
C ASP A 734 39.25 -1.92 -5.29
N SER A 735 39.64 -0.64 -5.22
CA SER A 735 40.22 -0.02 -4.02
C SER A 735 39.20 0.55 -3.01
N ARG A 736 37.89 0.46 -3.25
CA ARG A 736 36.84 0.94 -2.30
C ARG A 736 36.17 -0.16 -1.47
N LEU A 737 36.39 -1.44 -1.78
CA LEU A 737 35.88 -2.55 -0.96
C LEU A 737 36.58 -2.68 0.41
N GLN A 738 37.55 -1.81 0.71
CA GLN A 738 38.23 -1.68 2.01
C GLN A 738 37.80 -0.42 2.79
N SER A 739 36.62 0.16 2.53
CA SER A 739 36.13 1.35 3.25
C SER A 739 35.36 1.01 4.53
N SER A 740 35.26 2.00 5.43
CA SER A 740 34.45 1.97 6.65
C SER A 740 32.96 1.88 6.30
N GLY A 741 32.41 0.67 6.23
CA GLY A 741 30.98 0.42 6.06
C GLY A 741 30.28 0.17 7.40
N ILE A 742 28.99 0.50 7.48
CA ILE A 742 28.14 0.14 8.61
C ILE A 742 27.41 -1.16 8.26
N ALA A 743 27.51 -2.16 9.14
CA ALA A 743 26.69 -3.36 9.05
C ALA A 743 25.28 -3.06 9.54
N VAL A 744 24.28 -3.42 8.74
CA VAL A 744 22.86 -3.30 9.07
C VAL A 744 22.25 -4.70 9.05
N GLU A 745 21.52 -5.03 10.11
CA GLU A 745 20.82 -6.31 10.23
C GLU A 745 19.57 -6.29 9.35
N ILE A 746 19.34 -7.35 8.58
CA ILE A 746 18.18 -7.45 7.68
C ILE A 746 16.92 -7.83 8.45
N HIS A 747 17.07 -8.66 9.49
CA HIS A 747 15.98 -9.14 10.32
C HIS A 747 16.32 -8.96 11.79
N LEU A 748 15.29 -8.72 12.60
CA LEU A 748 15.44 -8.81 14.05
C LEU A 748 15.65 -10.27 14.46
N PRO A 749 16.51 -10.55 15.47
CA PRO A 749 16.77 -11.92 15.93
C PRO A 749 15.48 -12.71 16.21
N PRO A 750 15.48 -14.04 16.03
CA PRO A 750 14.31 -14.86 16.35
C PRO A 750 13.83 -14.62 17.78
N VAL A 751 12.53 -14.38 17.94
CA VAL A 751 11.94 -14.14 19.26
C VAL A 751 12.14 -15.37 20.15
N ARG A 752 12.83 -15.21 21.27
CA ARG A 752 12.95 -16.24 22.31
C ARG A 752 12.38 -15.69 23.60
N LEU A 753 11.17 -16.13 23.97
CA LEU A 753 10.57 -15.66 25.22
C LEU A 753 11.44 -16.13 26.41
N PRO A 754 11.70 -15.26 27.41
CA PRO A 754 12.39 -15.62 28.63
C PRO A 754 11.71 -16.77 29.37
N SER A 755 12.51 -17.52 30.13
CA SER A 755 11.99 -18.45 31.12
C SER A 755 11.30 -17.68 32.24
N MET A 756 10.16 -18.18 32.71
CA MET A 756 9.48 -17.60 33.86
C MET A 756 10.39 -17.60 35.10
N PRO A 757 10.39 -16.52 35.92
CA PRO A 757 10.91 -16.60 37.28
C PRO A 757 10.17 -17.71 38.03
N ALA A 758 10.87 -18.49 38.85
CA ALA A 758 10.23 -19.46 39.73
C ALA A 758 9.22 -18.71 40.60
N ALA A 759 7.94 -19.06 40.50
CA ALA A 759 6.92 -18.45 41.33
C ALA A 759 7.31 -18.64 42.80
N THR A 760 7.45 -17.56 43.57
CA THR A 760 7.34 -17.66 45.03
C THR A 760 5.96 -18.23 45.29
N ALA A 761 5.92 -19.50 45.67
CA ALA A 761 4.68 -20.24 45.88
C ALA A 761 3.80 -19.49 46.87
N CYS A 762 2.71 -18.91 46.38
CA CYS A 762 1.55 -18.69 47.21
C CYS A 762 0.79 -20.02 47.18
N GLU A 763 0.90 -20.78 48.26
CA GLU A 763 0.16 -22.03 48.48
C GLU A 763 -1.34 -21.75 48.43
N THR A 764 -1.98 -22.07 47.30
CA THR A 764 -3.38 -22.51 47.31
C THR A 764 -3.54 -23.64 46.28
N ASP A 765 -3.36 -24.86 46.79
CA ASP A 765 -3.72 -26.10 46.10
C ASP A 765 -5.21 -26.10 45.74
N GLN A 766 -5.51 -26.35 44.47
CA GLN A 766 -6.40 -27.43 44.01
C GLN A 766 -6.67 -27.30 42.51
N VAL A 767 -6.02 -28.13 41.69
CA VAL A 767 -6.52 -28.49 40.35
C VAL A 767 -6.47 -29.99 40.19
N VAL A 768 -7.65 -30.57 39.95
CA VAL A 768 -7.93 -31.98 39.72
C VAL A 768 -7.33 -32.42 38.37
N ALA A 769 -6.55 -33.51 38.38
CA ALA A 769 -5.96 -34.12 37.19
C ALA A 769 -6.95 -35.04 36.46
N LEU A 770 -6.86 -35.08 35.12
CA LEU A 770 -7.43 -36.14 34.28
C LEU A 770 -6.30 -36.80 33.43
N PRO A 771 -6.40 -38.11 33.13
CA PRO A 771 -5.28 -38.94 32.66
C PRO A 771 -5.03 -38.87 31.14
N PRO A 772 -3.86 -39.32 30.65
CA PRO A 772 -3.45 -39.19 29.25
C PRO A 772 -4.00 -40.35 28.37
N ALA A 773 -4.39 -40.03 27.14
CA ALA A 773 -4.65 -41.01 26.10
C ALA A 773 -3.41 -41.18 25.19
N VAL A 774 -3.01 -42.43 25.02
CA VAL A 774 -1.95 -42.95 24.14
C VAL A 774 -2.55 -43.23 22.75
N LEU A 775 -1.78 -43.05 21.65
CA LEU A 775 -1.80 -43.82 20.39
C LEU A 775 -0.64 -43.35 19.45
N PRO A 776 -0.21 -44.11 18.43
CA PRO A 776 1.18 -44.56 18.28
C PRO A 776 1.96 -43.92 17.11
N ALA A 777 3.29 -44.12 17.15
CA ALA A 777 4.24 -43.77 16.11
C ALA A 777 4.09 -44.65 14.85
N ILE A 778 4.20 -44.04 13.67
CA ILE A 778 4.37 -44.73 12.39
C ILE A 778 5.61 -44.15 11.71
N SER A 779 6.57 -45.03 11.42
CA SER A 779 7.82 -44.78 10.69
C SER A 779 7.60 -44.89 9.18
N LEU A 780 8.30 -44.07 8.39
CA LEU A 780 8.41 -44.24 6.93
C LEU A 780 9.86 -44.58 6.54
N PRO A 781 10.09 -45.47 5.55
CA PRO A 781 11.42 -45.92 5.13
C PRO A 781 12.09 -44.98 4.10
N HIS A 782 13.41 -45.11 4.02
CA HIS A 782 14.34 -44.35 3.17
C HIS A 782 14.39 -44.78 1.69
N SER A 783 14.82 -43.80 0.87
CA SER A 783 15.69 -43.81 -0.33
C SER A 783 15.27 -44.56 -1.61
N ASP A 784 15.26 -43.88 -2.77
CA ASP A 784 16.46 -43.82 -3.66
C ASP A 784 16.28 -42.93 -4.91
N ALA A 785 17.44 -42.57 -5.48
CA ALA A 785 17.77 -41.54 -6.46
C ALA A 785 17.08 -41.58 -7.83
N PHE A 786 16.89 -40.40 -8.45
CA PHE A 786 16.99 -40.19 -9.90
C PHE A 786 17.36 -38.73 -10.23
N HIS A 787 18.51 -38.55 -10.90
CA HIS A 787 18.97 -37.28 -11.48
C HIS A 787 18.85 -37.37 -13.02
N PRO A 788 18.22 -36.40 -13.71
CA PRO A 788 18.50 -36.14 -15.11
C PRO A 788 19.14 -34.77 -15.32
N ALA A 789 20.11 -34.73 -16.23
CA ALA A 789 20.85 -33.54 -16.64
C ALA A 789 19.96 -32.54 -17.40
N LEU A 790 20.17 -31.25 -17.15
CA LEU A 790 19.52 -30.14 -17.84
C LEU A 790 20.21 -29.86 -19.21
N PRO A 791 19.46 -29.57 -20.29
CA PRO A 791 20.04 -29.06 -21.53
C PRO A 791 20.47 -27.59 -21.38
N LYS A 792 21.59 -27.25 -22.03
CA LYS A 792 22.09 -25.87 -22.17
C LYS A 792 21.12 -25.06 -23.04
N ALA A 793 20.62 -23.94 -22.54
CA ALA A 793 19.93 -22.95 -23.35
C ALA A 793 20.95 -21.99 -23.99
N GLU A 794 20.90 -21.91 -25.32
CA GLU A 794 21.63 -20.94 -26.13
C GLU A 794 20.93 -19.57 -26.06
N HIS A 795 21.74 -18.52 -25.91
CA HIS A 795 21.44 -17.07 -25.84
C HIS A 795 20.87 -16.44 -24.55
N PRO A 796 21.75 -16.14 -23.56
CA PRO A 796 21.52 -15.12 -22.53
C PRO A 796 22.19 -13.80 -22.97
N GLY A 797 21.46 -12.72 -23.22
CA GLY A 797 22.11 -11.50 -23.73
C GLY A 797 21.51 -10.14 -23.40
N SER A 798 20.29 -10.05 -22.86
CA SER A 798 19.62 -8.76 -22.67
C SER A 798 19.39 -8.48 -21.16
N VAL A 799 19.81 -7.30 -20.68
CA VAL A 799 19.66 -6.89 -19.27
C VAL A 799 18.19 -6.66 -18.88
N ALA A 800 17.33 -6.33 -19.84
CA ALA A 800 15.88 -6.34 -19.76
C ALA A 800 15.36 -7.76 -19.56
N ALA A 801 15.79 -8.76 -20.33
CA ALA A 801 15.45 -10.17 -20.08
C ALA A 801 16.01 -10.67 -18.74
N VAL A 802 17.04 -10.02 -18.17
CA VAL A 802 17.58 -10.29 -16.83
C VAL A 802 16.77 -9.60 -15.73
N PHE A 803 16.26 -8.38 -15.92
CA PHE A 803 15.34 -7.71 -15.00
C PHE A 803 13.93 -8.29 -15.05
N LEU A 804 13.39 -8.46 -16.26
CA LEU A 804 12.24 -9.31 -16.53
C LEU A 804 12.51 -10.70 -15.97
N GLY A 805 13.68 -11.30 -16.12
CA GLY A 805 14.04 -12.57 -15.48
C GLY A 805 14.22 -12.53 -13.96
N ALA A 806 14.39 -11.37 -13.30
CA ALA A 806 14.36 -11.23 -11.84
C ALA A 806 12.93 -11.15 -11.33
N ALA A 807 12.11 -10.39 -12.07
CA ALA A 807 10.68 -10.27 -11.90
C ALA A 807 9.87 -11.50 -12.40
N GLN A 808 10.43 -12.29 -13.32
CA GLN A 808 9.87 -13.44 -14.05
C GLN A 808 10.70 -14.72 -13.88
N ALA A 809 11.73 -14.79 -13.02
CA ALA A 809 12.34 -16.08 -12.61
C ALA A 809 11.31 -17.02 -11.98
N HIS A 810 10.12 -16.50 -11.74
CA HIS A 810 8.82 -17.12 -11.50
C HIS A 810 8.22 -17.92 -12.69
N GLN A 811 8.35 -17.50 -13.95
CA GLN A 811 7.57 -18.02 -15.09
C GLN A 811 8.19 -19.19 -15.88
N GLN A 812 9.52 -19.25 -16.09
CA GLN A 812 10.08 -20.16 -17.09
C GLN A 812 10.24 -21.63 -16.61
N PHE A 813 10.28 -21.84 -15.29
CA PHE A 813 10.25 -23.19 -14.70
C PHE A 813 8.84 -23.81 -14.75
N LEU A 814 7.80 -22.96 -14.65
CA LEU A 814 6.40 -23.37 -14.77
C LEU A 814 6.03 -23.73 -16.20
N ARG A 815 6.59 -23.09 -17.24
CA ARG A 815 6.39 -23.56 -18.63
C ARG A 815 6.96 -24.95 -18.83
N THR A 816 8.11 -25.27 -18.23
CA THR A 816 8.72 -26.60 -18.39
C THR A 816 7.99 -27.65 -17.55
N ALA A 817 7.51 -27.33 -16.35
CA ALA A 817 6.73 -28.25 -15.50
C ALA A 817 5.28 -28.42 -15.97
N TYR A 818 4.62 -27.37 -16.47
CA TYR A 818 3.29 -27.43 -17.07
C TYR A 818 3.33 -28.08 -18.45
N GLN A 819 4.34 -27.81 -19.28
CA GLN A 819 4.54 -28.55 -20.53
C GLN A 819 4.93 -30.00 -20.26
N GLN A 820 5.75 -30.32 -19.25
CA GLN A 820 6.04 -31.71 -18.87
C GLN A 820 4.84 -32.42 -18.24
N HIS A 821 3.97 -31.71 -17.50
CA HIS A 821 2.72 -32.25 -16.97
C HIS A 821 1.68 -32.44 -18.09
N GLN A 822 1.59 -31.54 -19.07
CA GLN A 822 0.75 -31.70 -20.27
C GLN A 822 1.32 -32.75 -21.23
N GLN A 823 2.65 -32.92 -21.32
CA GLN A 823 3.30 -34.01 -22.07
C GLN A 823 3.10 -35.34 -21.35
N PHE A 824 3.16 -35.36 -20.01
CA PHE A 824 2.85 -36.53 -19.17
C PHE A 824 1.37 -36.91 -19.26
N LEU A 825 0.45 -35.95 -19.21
CA LEU A 825 -0.99 -36.17 -19.39
C LEU A 825 -1.34 -36.56 -20.83
N LYS A 826 -0.66 -36.02 -21.85
CA LYS A 826 -0.77 -36.50 -23.25
C LYS A 826 -0.19 -37.89 -23.43
N THR A 827 0.87 -38.25 -22.71
CA THR A 827 1.48 -39.60 -22.72
C THR A 827 0.62 -40.60 -21.95
N VAL A 828 -0.03 -40.19 -20.86
CA VAL A 828 -1.02 -40.98 -20.10
C VAL A 828 -2.32 -41.14 -20.89
N ALA A 829 -2.76 -40.12 -21.64
CA ALA A 829 -3.90 -40.20 -22.55
C ALA A 829 -3.61 -41.08 -23.79
N LEU A 830 -2.39 -41.02 -24.35
CA LEU A 830 -1.94 -41.93 -25.43
C LEU A 830 -1.76 -43.39 -24.96
N LEU A 831 -1.59 -43.62 -23.66
CA LEU A 831 -1.52 -44.97 -23.07
C LEU A 831 -2.89 -45.52 -22.63
N GLN A 832 -3.95 -44.71 -22.68
CA GLN A 832 -5.34 -45.15 -22.45
C GLN A 832 -6.08 -45.58 -23.74
N ASP A 833 -5.51 -45.32 -24.93
CA ASP A 833 -6.09 -45.71 -26.23
C ASP A 833 -5.78 -47.16 -26.68
N HIS A 834 -5.11 -47.98 -25.86
CA HIS A 834 -4.72 -49.36 -26.21
C HIS A 834 -5.14 -50.44 -25.20
N LEU A 835 -6.40 -50.41 -24.76
CA LEU A 835 -7.07 -51.63 -24.26
C LEU A 835 -8.50 -51.77 -24.86
N PRO A 836 -8.91 -52.96 -25.34
CA PRO A 836 -10.06 -53.12 -26.23
C PRO A 836 -11.37 -53.50 -25.53
N ASP A 837 -12.48 -53.15 -26.20
CA ASP A 837 -13.86 -53.67 -26.09
C ASP A 837 -14.62 -53.42 -24.77
N SER A 838 -15.85 -52.88 -24.73
CA SER A 838 -16.96 -53.04 -25.67
C SER A 838 -18.16 -52.11 -25.33
N ARG A 839 -18.84 -51.60 -26.38
CA ARG A 839 -20.31 -51.53 -26.55
C ARG A 839 -21.17 -50.65 -25.60
N ILE A 840 -21.71 -49.54 -26.12
CA ILE A 840 -23.15 -49.32 -26.47
C ILE A 840 -23.53 -47.82 -26.59
N THR A 841 -23.74 -47.43 -27.85
CA THR A 841 -24.64 -46.42 -28.47
C THR A 841 -25.09 -45.13 -27.77
N ARG A 842 -24.78 -44.02 -28.45
CA ARG A 842 -25.52 -42.73 -28.45
C ARG A 842 -26.98 -42.91 -28.92
N ARG A 843 -27.90 -42.19 -28.29
CA ARG A 843 -29.13 -41.68 -28.93
C ARG A 843 -29.32 -40.22 -28.57
N ALA A 844 -29.53 -39.41 -29.59
CA ALA A 844 -29.87 -37.99 -29.53
C ALA A 844 -31.39 -37.81 -29.40
N THR A 845 -31.83 -36.80 -28.63
CA THR A 845 -33.19 -36.19 -28.64
C THR A 845 -33.04 -34.75 -28.11
N ASP A 846 -33.11 -33.73 -28.95
CA ASP A 846 -34.29 -32.93 -29.37
C ASP A 846 -34.73 -31.86 -28.33
N PRO A 847 -34.50 -30.54 -28.59
CA PRO A 847 -34.64 -29.47 -27.60
C PRO A 847 -36.06 -28.87 -27.43
N SER A 848 -37.14 -29.53 -27.86
CA SER A 848 -38.49 -28.94 -27.81
C SER A 848 -39.47 -29.54 -26.79
N LYS A 849 -39.02 -29.94 -25.58
CA LYS A 849 -39.93 -30.33 -24.48
C LYS A 849 -39.54 -29.74 -23.12
N PRO A 850 -40.50 -29.30 -22.30
CA PRO A 850 -40.24 -28.78 -20.96
C PRO A 850 -39.85 -29.91 -20.00
N ALA A 851 -38.89 -29.63 -19.12
CA ALA A 851 -38.30 -30.58 -18.18
C ALA A 851 -39.31 -31.03 -17.10
N PRO A 852 -39.34 -32.31 -16.71
CA PRO A 852 -40.07 -32.75 -15.52
C PRO A 852 -39.26 -32.48 -14.24
N GLU A 853 -39.98 -32.13 -13.17
CA GLU A 853 -39.43 -31.94 -11.82
C GLU A 853 -38.67 -33.18 -11.31
N PRO A 854 -37.52 -33.02 -10.64
CA PRO A 854 -36.87 -34.12 -9.95
C PRO A 854 -37.42 -34.31 -8.54
N ASN A 855 -38.01 -35.49 -8.35
CA ASN A 855 -38.33 -36.09 -7.05
C ASN A 855 -37.13 -36.10 -6.10
N ALA A 856 -37.42 -35.76 -4.85
CA ALA A 856 -36.53 -35.86 -3.71
C ALA A 856 -36.07 -37.31 -3.47
N THR A 857 -34.76 -37.51 -3.32
CA THR A 857 -34.24 -38.60 -2.50
C THR A 857 -32.86 -38.27 -1.93
N LYS A 858 -32.88 -37.85 -0.66
CA LYS A 858 -31.90 -38.13 0.41
C LYS A 858 -30.42 -38.23 0.02
N TRP A 859 -29.67 -37.17 0.30
CA TRP A 859 -28.38 -37.25 1.02
C TRP A 859 -28.26 -36.01 1.93
N LEU A 860 -28.38 -36.24 3.25
CA LEU A 860 -28.12 -35.27 4.30
C LEU A 860 -26.61 -35.28 4.62
N PRO A 861 -25.96 -34.13 4.74
CA PRO A 861 -24.96 -33.89 5.76
C PRO A 861 -25.61 -33.10 6.90
N THR A 862 -25.71 -33.73 8.07
CA THR A 862 -26.10 -33.10 9.33
C THR A 862 -25.03 -32.06 9.74
N CYS A 863 -25.37 -30.78 9.64
CA CYS A 863 -24.73 -29.70 10.40
C CYS A 863 -25.61 -29.39 11.62
N ILE A 864 -25.04 -29.56 12.82
CA ILE A 864 -25.67 -29.18 14.09
C ILE A 864 -25.00 -27.87 14.55
N TRP A 865 -25.80 -26.81 14.71
CA TRP A 865 -25.42 -25.59 15.43
C TRP A 865 -26.07 -25.59 16.81
N PRO A 866 -25.38 -25.14 17.88
CA PRO A 866 -25.98 -25.00 19.21
C PRO A 866 -26.73 -23.65 19.36
N ASN A 867 -27.81 -23.65 20.13
CA ASN A 867 -28.40 -22.42 20.67
C ASN A 867 -27.97 -22.17 22.12
N ARG A 868 -28.14 -20.92 22.57
CA ARG A 868 -27.50 -20.28 23.71
C ARG A 868 -27.71 -20.85 25.12
N ASN A 869 -28.47 -21.94 25.34
CA ASN A 869 -28.71 -22.44 26.71
C ASN A 869 -28.56 -23.98 26.92
N GLY A 870 -27.80 -24.68 26.08
CA GLY A 870 -27.11 -25.92 26.49
C GLY A 870 -27.92 -27.04 27.18
N GLN A 871 -29.16 -27.32 26.78
CA GLN A 871 -29.90 -28.51 27.23
C GLN A 871 -30.60 -29.23 26.06
N PHE A 872 -30.34 -30.53 25.93
CA PHE A 872 -31.01 -31.44 24.98
C PHE A 872 -32.22 -32.11 25.66
N GLY A 873 -33.40 -31.96 25.07
CA GLY A 873 -34.62 -32.67 25.49
C GLY A 873 -35.62 -32.81 24.34
N HIS A 874 -35.83 -34.05 23.89
CA HIS A 874 -36.80 -34.43 22.87
C HIS A 874 -38.25 -34.38 23.39
N ARG A 875 -39.20 -33.93 22.56
CA ARG A 875 -40.53 -34.57 22.38
C ARG A 875 -41.30 -34.01 21.16
N PHE A 876 -42.08 -34.91 20.56
CA PHE A 876 -42.72 -34.87 19.23
C PHE A 876 -44.13 -34.21 19.20
N SER A 877 -44.41 -33.51 18.07
CA SER A 877 -45.66 -33.50 17.26
C SER A 877 -46.98 -32.92 17.80
N PRO A 878 -48.03 -32.68 16.96
CA PRO A 878 -48.16 -31.81 15.77
C PRO A 878 -49.39 -30.84 15.92
N VAL A 879 -49.72 -30.03 14.89
CA VAL A 879 -51.09 -29.75 14.36
C VAL A 879 -51.07 -28.52 13.41
N TRP A 880 -51.54 -28.76 12.17
CA TRP A 880 -51.98 -27.80 11.13
C TRP A 880 -53.39 -27.23 11.49
N PRO A 881 -53.90 -26.08 10.98
CA PRO A 881 -54.03 -25.83 9.53
C PRO A 881 -54.03 -24.37 9.00
N LEU A 882 -53.51 -24.25 7.77
CA LEU A 882 -54.07 -23.64 6.55
C LEU A 882 -55.40 -22.83 6.66
N ILE A 883 -55.36 -21.52 6.35
CA ILE A 883 -56.44 -20.76 5.65
C ILE A 883 -55.80 -19.71 4.70
N ILE A 884 -56.20 -19.75 3.43
CA ILE A 884 -56.13 -18.76 2.32
C ILE A 884 -57.61 -18.61 1.84
N PRO A 885 -58.16 -17.57 1.13
CA PRO A 885 -57.60 -16.42 0.36
C PRO A 885 -58.28 -15.05 0.70
N GLN A 886 -57.94 -13.86 0.13
CA GLN A 886 -58.28 -13.39 -1.23
C GLN A 886 -57.70 -11.98 -1.57
N ASN A 887 -57.27 -11.87 -2.84
CA ASN A 887 -57.41 -10.76 -3.81
C ASN A 887 -56.78 -9.37 -3.60
N GLY A 888 -56.06 -8.91 -4.64
CA GLY A 888 -55.76 -7.50 -4.89
C GLY A 888 -54.68 -7.19 -5.94
N HIS A 889 -54.85 -7.73 -7.17
CA HIS A 889 -54.20 -7.44 -8.47
C HIS A 889 -52.68 -7.26 -8.60
#